data_AF-T1IPA1-F1
#
_entry.id   AF-T1IPA1-F1
#
_cell.length_a   1.000
_cell.length_b   1.000
_cell.length_c   1.000
_cell.angle_alpha   90.00
_cell.angle_beta   90.00
_cell.angle_gamma   90.00
#
_symmetry.space_group_name_H-M   'P 1'
#
loop_
_entity.id
_entity.type
_entity.pdbx_description
1 polymer ?
#
loop_
_entity_poly.entity_id
_entity_poly.type
_entity_poly.pdbx_seq_one_letter_code
_entity_poly.pdbx_strand_id
1 'polypeptide(L)'
;MLSVLYWIIFFLSYCNGQPSAVFNDQGPFGPKTIEEYYSTLNPLPPPDHYQCPLQQVCVQRAQCFYIYSLGINIEPSDTCELENEELGICCPLNTGPGSDVVPYADDDKHEESKNQFAQNYLDAIERVIRHILMNQYHIPDLLFTIRLKFNYGLEQSASLYRILWNQSLNATCNPPPRCYHSPYRSVDGTCNNIKHPNWGSANSAFNRRISPRYSDGMNLPRVSIDGHSLPIPRHVSLTLSSPEQKPQYSLSQMVTPFGQFISHDIAATPSETEDNPRLEGVNCCHDYRHSYCIPLSVPEGDFNFQFKNVSCLNMIRSKSSKPENCQISVHREQLNEATSFIDGSAIYGSAEDIEHQIRSFKDGLLKISSLHKHQYLPLSNLSSRCGNRRKGIHCFLAGDGRSNQNPGITCMHTIWLREHNVVAKTLSRLNPHWEDETVFQETRKIVIAEIQHITYNEYLPLILDLTTRKKHDILLKPTGYSYNYLPHLKPNIMNEFASAAYRMGHSIVQDNIPLLRNDHYVGSIKLEDSFFNPELFYEKYNLEMVVEGLISDSAQVVDRNFAPGLTQSLFKSDVRHHKGTDLLSINIQRGRDHGIAGYNEWRQLCGLKYALNFDDFRDVISSENVDYLSKIYRFVDDVDLYVAGVMEQHIVGGVLGPTFSCIIADQFRRLKQSDRFWYERFSEKEMVGFSPEQLQEIRKVTLAGILCENTHISLVQPLVFVKPGPNNLKKPCSSEHIPEKNLLPWLHRVVNFKRFIQFYYIGMNLR
;
A
#
# COMPACT_ATOMS: atom_id res chain seq x y z
N MET A 1 -11.02 30.11 -11.33
CA MET A 1 -10.25 29.10 -12.08
C MET A 1 -11.14 28.12 -12.84
N LEU A 2 -11.94 27.26 -12.18
CA LEU A 2 -12.74 26.21 -12.87
C LEU A 2 -13.65 26.74 -13.98
N SER A 3 -14.34 27.86 -13.77
CA SER A 3 -15.14 28.54 -14.80
C SER A 3 -14.32 28.99 -16.02
N VAL A 4 -13.12 29.51 -15.80
CA VAL A 4 -12.20 29.96 -16.87
C VAL A 4 -11.65 28.76 -17.65
N LEU A 5 -11.29 27.66 -16.96
CA LEU A 5 -10.86 26.42 -17.62
C LEU A 5 -11.98 25.80 -18.48
N TYR A 6 -13.22 25.83 -17.98
CA TYR A 6 -14.40 25.35 -18.71
C TYR A 6 -14.59 26.10 -20.03
N TRP A 7 -14.54 27.43 -20.00
CA TRP A 7 -14.66 28.25 -21.21
C TRP A 7 -13.51 28.04 -22.21
N ILE A 8 -12.27 27.89 -21.74
CA ILE A 8 -11.12 27.59 -22.61
C ILE A 8 -11.29 26.24 -23.31
N ILE A 9 -11.75 25.20 -22.60
CA ILE A 9 -11.96 23.86 -23.18
C ILE A 9 -13.15 23.86 -24.15
N PHE A 10 -14.24 24.55 -23.82
CA PHE A 10 -15.41 24.71 -24.71
C PHE A 10 -15.01 25.35 -26.05
N PHE A 11 -14.20 26.41 -26.02
CA PHE A 11 -13.67 27.05 -27.23
C PHE A 11 -12.74 26.13 -28.04
N LEU A 12 -11.85 25.38 -27.38
CA LEU A 12 -10.92 24.47 -28.05
C LEU A 12 -11.61 23.27 -28.74
N SER A 13 -12.73 22.78 -28.20
CA SER A 13 -13.56 21.79 -28.90
C SER A 13 -14.31 22.41 -30.08
N TYR A 14 -14.83 23.63 -29.94
CA TYR A 14 -15.55 24.33 -31.01
C TYR A 14 -14.65 24.64 -32.22
N CYS A 15 -13.42 25.09 -31.98
CA CYS A 15 -12.45 25.42 -33.04
C CYS A 15 -11.93 24.21 -33.85
N ASN A 16 -12.14 22.96 -33.38
CA ASN A 16 -11.68 21.74 -34.06
C ASN A 16 -12.81 20.99 -34.82
N GLY A 17 -13.98 21.61 -35.00
CA GLY A 17 -14.99 21.14 -35.97
C GLY A 17 -15.69 19.82 -35.64
N GLN A 18 -15.63 19.33 -34.39
CA GLN A 18 -16.43 18.17 -33.99
C GLN A 18 -17.83 18.61 -33.53
N PRO A 19 -18.92 18.00 -34.07
CA PRO A 19 -20.25 18.23 -33.54
C PRO A 19 -20.36 17.64 -32.12
N SER A 20 -20.87 18.45 -31.19
CA SER A 20 -20.99 18.11 -29.77
C SER A 20 -22.00 16.98 -29.52
N ALA A 21 -21.53 15.73 -29.51
CA ALA A 21 -22.28 14.54 -29.10
C ALA A 21 -22.07 14.17 -27.61
N VAL A 22 -21.61 15.13 -26.81
CA VAL A 22 -21.51 15.07 -25.34
C VAL A 22 -22.26 16.29 -24.81
N PHE A 23 -22.88 16.16 -23.63
CA PHE A 23 -23.82 17.11 -23.03
C PHE A 23 -25.26 17.05 -23.60
N ASN A 24 -25.91 15.90 -23.42
CA ASN A 24 -27.36 15.92 -23.17
C ASN A 24 -27.63 16.40 -21.73
N ASP A 25 -28.73 17.14 -21.58
CA ASP A 25 -29.17 17.84 -20.38
C ASP A 25 -29.09 17.04 -19.08
N GLN A 26 -28.50 17.65 -18.04
CA GLN A 26 -29.08 17.83 -16.68
C GLN A 26 -28.10 18.66 -15.82
N GLY A 27 -28.26 19.98 -15.82
CA GLY A 27 -27.52 20.93 -14.98
C GLY A 27 -28.45 22.02 -14.42
N PRO A 28 -28.19 22.60 -13.23
CA PRO A 28 -29.21 23.30 -12.44
C PRO A 28 -29.54 24.75 -12.88
N PHE A 29 -29.18 25.17 -14.09
CA PHE A 29 -29.45 26.51 -14.61
C PHE A 29 -30.15 26.42 -15.98
N GLY A 30 -31.47 26.64 -15.97
CA GLY A 30 -32.27 26.72 -17.20
C GLY A 30 -32.03 28.02 -18.00
N PRO A 31 -32.49 28.08 -19.25
CA PRO A 31 -32.17 29.19 -20.15
C PRO A 31 -32.96 30.45 -19.79
N LYS A 32 -32.24 31.58 -19.68
CA LYS A 32 -32.79 32.92 -19.88
C LYS A 32 -31.97 33.61 -20.98
N THR A 33 -32.67 34.26 -21.90
CA THR A 33 -32.10 34.80 -23.15
C THR A 33 -31.42 36.15 -22.96
N ILE A 34 -30.50 36.46 -23.88
CA ILE A 34 -29.60 37.63 -23.86
C ILE A 34 -30.32 38.95 -24.21
N GLU A 35 -31.60 38.90 -24.59
CA GLU A 35 -32.38 40.04 -25.10
C GLU A 35 -32.73 41.10 -24.04
N GLU A 36 -32.69 40.77 -22.74
CA GLU A 36 -33.04 41.73 -21.67
C GLU A 36 -31.94 42.79 -21.37
N TYR A 37 -30.76 42.72 -21.99
CA TYR A 37 -29.61 43.61 -21.64
C TYR A 37 -29.31 44.74 -22.65
N TYR A 38 -30.00 44.82 -23.79
CA TYR A 38 -29.65 45.74 -24.90
C TYR A 38 -30.69 46.85 -25.16
N SER A 39 -31.38 47.33 -24.13
CA SER A 39 -32.47 48.32 -24.25
C SER A 39 -32.25 49.65 -23.52
N THR A 40 -31.01 50.14 -23.42
CA THR A 40 -30.73 51.57 -23.10
C THR A 40 -29.43 52.08 -23.74
N LEU A 41 -29.53 52.70 -24.93
CA LEU A 41 -29.17 54.10 -25.22
C LEU A 41 -29.12 54.36 -26.75
N ASN A 42 -29.47 55.58 -27.14
CA ASN A 42 -29.57 56.08 -28.52
C ASN A 42 -28.95 57.53 -28.55
N PRO A 43 -28.69 58.20 -29.70
CA PRO A 43 -27.33 58.64 -30.03
C PRO A 43 -27.18 60.14 -30.35
N LEU A 44 -26.04 60.53 -30.98
CA LEU A 44 -25.72 61.74 -31.81
C LEU A 44 -24.79 62.81 -31.16
N PRO A 45 -24.06 63.65 -31.95
CA PRO A 45 -23.25 63.41 -33.17
C PRO A 45 -21.90 64.25 -33.16
N PRO A 46 -21.13 64.45 -34.28
CA PRO A 46 -19.70 64.82 -34.27
C PRO A 46 -19.45 66.34 -34.56
N PRO A 47 -18.20 66.87 -34.76
CA PRO A 47 -17.22 66.55 -35.83
C PRO A 47 -15.76 66.38 -35.28
N ASP A 48 -14.67 66.13 -36.02
CA ASP A 48 -14.37 65.99 -37.47
C ASP A 48 -13.12 65.06 -37.69
N HIS A 49 -12.54 65.02 -38.89
CA HIS A 49 -11.15 64.64 -39.21
C HIS A 49 -10.53 63.33 -38.70
N TYR A 50 -11.27 62.21 -38.59
CA TYR A 50 -10.70 60.84 -38.72
C TYR A 50 -11.81 59.78 -38.93
N GLN A 51 -12.63 59.93 -39.98
CA GLN A 51 -13.76 59.01 -40.26
C GLN A 51 -13.52 58.04 -41.42
N CYS A 52 -14.06 56.83 -41.28
CA CYS A 52 -13.89 55.73 -42.21
C CYS A 52 -14.72 55.86 -43.50
N PRO A 53 -14.27 55.24 -44.61
CA PRO A 53 -15.06 55.07 -45.83
C PRO A 53 -16.42 54.39 -45.59
N LEU A 54 -17.38 54.70 -46.47
CA LEU A 54 -18.70 54.05 -46.48
C LEU A 54 -18.60 52.52 -46.52
N GLN A 55 -19.45 51.85 -45.72
CA GLN A 55 -19.45 50.40 -45.45
C GLN A 55 -18.33 49.86 -44.55
N GLN A 56 -17.50 50.74 -43.97
CA GLN A 56 -16.54 50.40 -42.91
C GLN A 56 -16.89 51.09 -41.58
N VAL A 57 -16.45 50.49 -40.47
CA VAL A 57 -16.62 50.99 -39.10
C VAL A 57 -15.25 51.16 -38.46
N CYS A 58 -15.06 52.25 -37.71
CA CYS A 58 -13.84 52.46 -36.92
C CYS A 58 -13.86 51.55 -35.69
N VAL A 59 -12.87 50.67 -35.55
CA VAL A 59 -12.75 49.75 -34.41
C VAL A 59 -11.31 49.68 -33.90
N GLN A 60 -11.11 49.23 -32.66
CA GLN A 60 -9.77 48.96 -32.16
C GLN A 60 -9.09 47.87 -33.01
N ARG A 61 -7.78 48.01 -33.26
CA ARG A 61 -7.01 47.13 -34.16
C ARG A 61 -7.14 45.63 -33.84
N ALA A 62 -7.30 45.28 -32.56
CA ALA A 62 -7.51 43.90 -32.11
C ALA A 62 -8.89 43.31 -32.50
N GLN A 63 -9.92 44.16 -32.63
CA GLN A 63 -11.29 43.74 -32.97
C GLN A 63 -11.44 43.48 -34.46
N CYS A 64 -10.80 44.31 -35.31
CA CYS A 64 -10.79 44.11 -36.76
C CYS A 64 -10.15 42.78 -37.18
N PHE A 65 -9.09 42.37 -36.46
CA PHE A 65 -8.31 41.16 -36.77
C PHE A 65 -9.14 39.86 -36.70
N TYR A 66 -10.26 39.87 -35.97
CA TYR A 66 -11.17 38.73 -35.84
C TYR A 66 -12.10 38.52 -37.05
N ILE A 67 -12.15 39.47 -38.00
CA ILE A 67 -13.10 39.49 -39.12
C ILE A 67 -12.44 39.19 -40.48
N TYR A 68 -11.10 39.27 -40.59
CA TYR A 68 -10.36 39.14 -41.86
C TYR A 68 -9.38 37.95 -41.93
N SER A 69 -9.87 36.73 -41.70
CA SER A 69 -9.07 35.49 -41.77
C SER A 69 -8.77 34.97 -43.19
N LEU A 70 -8.85 35.81 -44.23
CA LEU A 70 -8.69 35.43 -45.65
C LEU A 70 -7.60 36.22 -46.42
N GLY A 71 -6.68 36.89 -45.72
CA GLY A 71 -5.38 37.25 -46.30
C GLY A 71 -5.35 38.40 -47.31
N ILE A 72 -5.73 39.61 -46.90
CA ILE A 72 -5.45 40.85 -47.63
C ILE A 72 -4.56 41.74 -46.75
N ASN A 73 -3.49 42.31 -47.31
CA ASN A 73 -2.61 43.25 -46.61
C ASN A 73 -3.31 44.60 -46.42
N ILE A 74 -3.18 45.16 -45.22
CA ILE A 74 -3.61 46.53 -44.90
C ILE A 74 -2.36 47.43 -44.96
N GLU A 75 -2.35 48.44 -45.83
CA GLU A 75 -1.31 49.47 -45.84
C GLU A 75 -1.57 50.58 -44.79
N PRO A 76 -0.55 51.37 -44.40
CA PRO A 76 -0.62 52.19 -43.18
C PRO A 76 -1.51 53.45 -43.22
N SER A 77 -2.32 53.67 -44.27
CA SER A 77 -3.08 54.91 -44.48
C SER A 77 -4.45 54.97 -43.79
N ASP A 78 -5.00 53.84 -43.35
CA ASP A 78 -6.44 53.72 -43.03
C ASP A 78 -6.70 53.74 -41.51
N THR A 79 -6.15 54.75 -40.83
CA THR A 79 -6.37 55.03 -39.41
C THR A 79 -7.56 55.96 -39.18
N CYS A 80 -8.35 55.68 -38.15
CA CYS A 80 -9.48 56.49 -37.70
C CYS A 80 -9.37 56.76 -36.20
N GLU A 81 -10.21 57.63 -35.66
CA GLU A 81 -10.20 58.00 -34.23
C GLU A 81 -11.48 57.50 -33.55
N LEU A 82 -11.31 56.80 -32.43
CA LEU A 82 -12.40 56.28 -31.63
C LEU A 82 -12.90 57.37 -30.67
N GLU A 83 -14.13 57.24 -30.15
CA GLU A 83 -14.78 58.25 -29.28
C GLU A 83 -14.02 58.62 -27.99
N ASN A 84 -12.92 57.93 -27.67
CA ASN A 84 -12.04 58.15 -26.52
C ASN A 84 -10.65 58.73 -26.88
N GLU A 85 -10.47 59.35 -28.07
CA GLU A 85 -9.17 59.85 -28.58
C GLU A 85 -8.11 58.73 -28.80
N GLU A 86 -8.55 57.48 -28.98
CA GLU A 86 -7.68 56.34 -29.33
C GLU A 86 -7.64 56.07 -30.83
N LEU A 87 -6.45 55.77 -31.37
CA LEU A 87 -6.27 55.40 -32.78
C LEU A 87 -6.87 54.01 -33.10
N GLY A 88 -7.94 54.00 -33.89
CA GLY A 88 -8.57 52.83 -34.49
C GLY A 88 -8.19 52.60 -35.96
N ILE A 89 -8.80 51.59 -36.57
CA ILE A 89 -8.72 51.30 -38.01
C ILE A 89 -10.10 50.99 -38.60
N CYS A 90 -10.24 51.21 -39.92
CA CYS A 90 -11.51 51.09 -40.64
C CYS A 90 -11.77 49.67 -41.18
N CYS A 91 -12.89 49.06 -40.79
CA CYS A 91 -13.15 47.63 -41.01
C CYS A 91 -14.56 47.32 -41.55
N PRO A 92 -14.73 46.46 -42.59
CA PRO A 92 -16.02 46.18 -43.23
C PRO A 92 -17.10 45.49 -42.37
N LEU A 93 -18.37 45.75 -42.70
CA LEU A 93 -19.56 45.19 -42.04
C LEU A 93 -20.01 43.82 -42.62
N ASN A 94 -19.68 42.73 -41.91
CA ASN A 94 -20.25 41.35 -41.93
C ASN A 94 -21.15 40.85 -43.08
N THR A 95 -20.85 39.64 -43.57
CA THR A 95 -21.82 38.73 -44.22
C THR A 95 -22.03 37.45 -43.38
N GLY A 96 -23.28 37.17 -43.01
CA GLY A 96 -23.67 36.05 -42.15
C GLY A 96 -23.92 34.70 -42.86
N PRO A 97 -24.38 33.67 -42.14
CA PRO A 97 -24.45 32.29 -42.63
C PRO A 97 -25.66 32.04 -43.55
N GLY A 98 -25.41 31.66 -44.81
CA GLY A 98 -26.49 31.21 -45.71
C GLY A 98 -26.20 31.27 -47.21
N SER A 99 -25.23 30.49 -47.71
CA SER A 99 -25.15 30.13 -49.14
C SER A 99 -24.21 28.93 -49.39
N ASP A 100 -24.67 27.97 -50.20
CA ASP A 100 -23.83 26.92 -50.77
C ASP A 100 -22.97 27.45 -51.92
N VAL A 101 -21.72 26.98 -52.05
CA VAL A 101 -21.03 26.54 -53.28
C VAL A 101 -19.65 25.96 -52.91
N VAL A 102 -19.29 24.86 -53.55
CA VAL A 102 -18.04 24.08 -53.40
C VAL A 102 -17.27 24.18 -54.73
N PRO A 103 -15.94 24.35 -54.77
CA PRO A 103 -15.08 23.17 -54.97
C PRO A 103 -13.68 23.18 -54.30
N TYR A 104 -13.19 21.95 -54.12
CA TYR A 104 -11.80 21.60 -53.79
C TYR A 104 -10.78 22.12 -54.83
N ALA A 105 -9.58 22.43 -54.36
CA ALA A 105 -8.33 22.33 -55.12
C ALA A 105 -7.17 21.99 -54.16
N ASP A 106 -6.32 21.04 -54.54
CA ASP A 106 -5.08 20.69 -53.82
C ASP A 106 -4.01 21.80 -53.97
N ASP A 107 -3.19 22.01 -52.93
CA ASP A 107 -1.72 21.85 -53.08
C ASP A 107 -0.97 21.88 -51.73
N ASP A 108 0.10 21.09 -51.64
CA ASP A 108 0.92 20.91 -50.43
C ASP A 108 1.73 22.17 -50.05
N LYS A 109 1.34 22.90 -48.99
CA LYS A 109 2.19 23.89 -48.25
C LYS A 109 1.56 24.44 -46.96
N HIS A 110 1.01 23.58 -46.08
CA HIS A 110 0.21 24.06 -44.93
C HIS A 110 0.49 23.40 -43.56
N GLU A 111 1.71 22.93 -43.32
CA GLU A 111 2.15 22.46 -41.99
C GLU A 111 3.09 23.45 -41.24
N GLU A 112 4.05 24.09 -41.93
CA GLU A 112 4.96 25.04 -41.26
C GLU A 112 4.24 26.31 -40.75
N SER A 113 3.29 26.86 -41.52
CA SER A 113 2.57 28.08 -41.12
C SER A 113 1.65 27.86 -39.90
N LYS A 114 1.04 26.67 -39.77
CA LYS A 114 0.21 26.31 -38.61
C LYS A 114 1.03 26.23 -37.33
N ASN A 115 2.24 25.64 -37.41
CA ASN A 115 3.15 25.58 -36.27
C ASN A 115 3.66 26.96 -35.84
N GLN A 116 3.97 27.85 -36.80
CA GLN A 116 4.37 29.23 -36.49
C GLN A 116 3.24 30.06 -35.87
N PHE A 117 2.00 29.90 -36.35
CA PHE A 117 0.82 30.56 -35.78
C PHE A 117 0.52 30.06 -34.36
N ALA A 118 0.59 28.75 -34.12
CA ALA A 118 0.42 28.15 -32.80
C ALA A 118 1.49 28.64 -31.80
N GLN A 119 2.76 28.70 -32.22
CA GLN A 119 3.85 29.26 -31.41
C GLN A 119 3.59 30.71 -31.03
N ASN A 120 3.27 31.57 -32.00
CA ASN A 120 3.01 33.00 -31.75
C ASN A 120 1.80 33.23 -30.80
N TYR A 121 0.77 32.38 -30.87
CA TYR A 121 -0.41 32.43 -30.00
C TYR A 121 -0.11 31.94 -28.57
N LEU A 122 0.71 30.89 -28.42
CA LEU A 122 1.22 30.42 -27.13
C LEU A 122 2.06 31.50 -26.43
N ASP A 123 2.92 32.19 -27.19
CA ASP A 123 3.81 33.25 -26.71
C ASP A 123 3.02 34.49 -26.21
N ALA A 124 1.83 34.74 -26.76
CA ALA A 124 0.90 35.76 -26.28
C ALA A 124 0.18 35.32 -25.00
N ILE A 125 -0.31 34.07 -24.94
CA ILE A 125 -0.94 33.49 -23.74
C ILE A 125 0.04 33.44 -22.57
N GLU A 126 1.30 33.05 -22.81
CA GLU A 126 2.32 33.00 -21.76
C GLU A 126 2.60 34.40 -21.20
N ARG A 127 2.66 35.43 -22.05
CA ARG A 127 2.82 36.83 -21.63
C ARG A 127 1.64 37.31 -20.78
N VAL A 128 0.40 37.00 -21.16
CA VAL A 128 -0.80 37.34 -20.37
C VAL A 128 -0.81 36.61 -19.03
N ILE A 129 -0.49 35.31 -19.00
CA ILE A 129 -0.44 34.51 -17.77
C ILE A 129 0.68 35.00 -16.83
N ARG A 130 1.88 35.32 -17.36
CA ARG A 130 2.97 35.94 -16.58
C ARG A 130 2.54 37.28 -16.00
N HIS A 131 1.84 38.13 -16.76
CA HIS A 131 1.38 39.43 -16.29
C HIS A 131 0.33 39.32 -15.16
N ILE A 132 -0.56 38.32 -15.23
CA ILE A 132 -1.62 38.09 -14.23
C ILE A 132 -1.07 37.42 -12.95
N LEU A 133 -0.12 36.48 -13.05
CA LEU A 133 0.30 35.66 -11.91
C LEU A 133 1.48 36.22 -11.10
N MET A 134 2.33 37.08 -11.68
CA MET A 134 3.52 37.63 -10.99
C MET A 134 3.19 38.50 -9.76
N ASN A 135 1.92 38.90 -9.58
CA ASN A 135 1.48 39.73 -8.45
C ASN A 135 0.78 38.98 -7.32
N GLN A 136 0.61 37.63 -7.35
CA GLN A 136 -0.14 36.97 -6.25
C GLN A 136 0.24 35.55 -5.81
N TYR A 137 0.73 34.63 -6.66
CA TYR A 137 1.06 33.25 -6.19
C TYR A 137 2.25 32.61 -6.94
N HIS A 138 3.26 32.14 -6.19
CA HIS A 138 4.32 31.27 -6.71
C HIS A 138 3.80 29.84 -6.91
N ILE A 139 3.49 29.47 -8.16
CA ILE A 139 3.10 28.09 -8.52
C ILE A 139 3.94 27.61 -9.72
N PRO A 140 5.03 26.86 -9.50
CA PRO A 140 5.82 26.25 -10.57
C PRO A 140 5.05 25.18 -11.39
N ASP A 141 4.07 24.53 -10.76
CA ASP A 141 3.44 23.30 -11.27
C ASP A 141 2.52 23.53 -12.50
N LEU A 142 2.03 24.76 -12.71
CA LEU A 142 1.16 25.05 -13.85
C LEU A 142 1.93 25.10 -15.18
N LEU A 143 3.15 25.61 -15.17
CA LEU A 143 4.07 25.59 -16.33
C LEU A 143 4.48 24.15 -16.68
N PHE A 144 4.67 23.29 -15.68
CA PHE A 144 4.89 21.85 -15.87
C PHE A 144 3.67 21.18 -16.51
N THR A 145 2.45 21.53 -16.06
CA THR A 145 1.19 21.00 -16.60
C THR A 145 0.96 21.43 -18.06
N ILE A 146 1.36 22.64 -18.44
CA ILE A 146 1.29 23.13 -19.83
C ILE A 146 2.31 22.40 -20.73
N ARG A 147 3.53 22.15 -20.25
CA ARG A 147 4.53 21.35 -20.98
C ARG A 147 4.09 19.89 -21.19
N LEU A 148 3.44 19.29 -20.20
CA LEU A 148 2.90 17.92 -20.33
C LEU A 148 1.82 17.80 -21.42
N LYS A 149 0.97 18.82 -21.60
CA LYS A 149 -0.12 18.82 -22.61
C LYS A 149 0.34 18.77 -24.07
N PHE A 150 1.60 19.12 -24.38
CA PHE A 150 2.12 19.08 -25.75
C PHE A 150 2.91 17.81 -26.08
N ASN A 151 3.45 17.09 -25.08
CA ASN A 151 4.18 15.83 -25.31
C ASN A 151 3.26 14.60 -25.39
N TYR A 152 2.04 14.68 -24.87
CA TYR A 152 1.10 13.56 -24.81
C TYR A 152 -0.31 14.00 -25.26
N GLY A 153 -0.85 13.32 -26.27
CA GLY A 153 -2.05 13.74 -27.01
C GLY A 153 -3.36 13.80 -26.19
N LEU A 154 -4.38 14.41 -26.81
CA LEU A 154 -5.66 14.81 -26.19
C LEU A 154 -6.33 13.76 -25.30
N GLU A 155 -6.31 12.47 -25.67
CA GLU A 155 -6.92 11.40 -24.86
C GLU A 155 -6.30 11.26 -23.46
N GLN A 156 -4.98 11.45 -23.33
CA GLN A 156 -4.28 11.36 -22.04
C GLN A 156 -4.55 12.59 -21.15
N SER A 157 -5.01 13.70 -21.73
CA SER A 157 -5.44 14.88 -20.95
C SER A 157 -6.81 14.66 -20.26
N ALA A 158 -7.66 13.80 -20.82
CA ALA A 158 -8.98 13.50 -20.26
C ALA A 158 -8.92 12.54 -19.07
N SER A 159 -7.98 11.58 -19.07
CA SER A 159 -7.69 10.72 -17.90
C SER A 159 -7.07 11.54 -16.77
N LEU A 160 -6.13 12.43 -17.08
CA LEU A 160 -5.52 13.38 -16.14
C LEU A 160 -6.58 14.27 -15.48
N TYR A 161 -7.51 14.83 -16.27
CA TYR A 161 -8.65 15.58 -15.73
C TYR A 161 -9.56 14.71 -14.84
N ARG A 162 -9.91 13.49 -15.26
CA ARG A 162 -10.74 12.57 -14.43
C ARG A 162 -10.08 12.20 -13.11
N ILE A 163 -8.76 11.99 -13.07
CA ILE A 163 -8.03 11.64 -11.84
C ILE A 163 -8.01 12.85 -10.89
N LEU A 164 -7.59 14.02 -11.37
CA LEU A 164 -7.59 15.25 -10.55
C LEU A 164 -9.00 15.63 -10.09
N TRP A 165 -10.02 15.45 -10.93
CA TRP A 165 -11.42 15.73 -10.62
C TRP A 165 -11.99 14.76 -9.57
N ASN A 166 -11.72 13.45 -9.69
CA ASN A 166 -12.11 12.46 -8.69
C ASN A 166 -11.37 12.66 -7.36
N GLN A 167 -10.09 13.04 -7.41
CA GLN A 167 -9.33 13.41 -6.22
C GLN A 167 -9.87 14.70 -5.59
N SER A 168 -10.29 15.70 -6.37
CA SER A 168 -10.81 16.98 -5.85
C SER A 168 -12.25 16.91 -5.33
N LEU A 169 -13.14 16.16 -5.98
CA LEU A 169 -14.54 16.05 -5.56
C LEU A 169 -14.74 15.21 -4.30
N ASN A 170 -13.88 14.22 -4.07
CA ASN A 170 -13.97 13.30 -2.91
C ASN A 170 -12.90 13.57 -1.83
N ALA A 171 -12.19 14.71 -1.90
CA ALA A 171 -11.25 15.15 -0.86
C ALA A 171 -11.97 15.68 0.39
N THR A 172 -12.72 14.80 1.06
CA THR A 172 -13.01 14.95 2.50
C THR A 172 -11.71 14.74 3.28
N CYS A 173 -10.88 15.78 3.33
CA CYS A 173 -9.77 15.85 4.26
C CYS A 173 -10.30 16.03 5.67
N ASN A 174 -10.21 15.00 6.50
CA ASN A 174 -10.33 15.21 7.93
C ASN A 174 -9.06 15.92 8.43
N PRO A 175 -9.17 16.99 9.25
CA PRO A 175 -8.01 17.59 9.88
C PRO A 175 -7.30 16.54 10.76
N PRO A 176 -5.97 16.59 10.91
CA PRO A 176 -5.26 15.63 11.75
C PRO A 176 -5.78 15.67 13.20
N PRO A 177 -5.93 14.51 13.87
CA PRO A 177 -6.48 14.45 15.21
C PRO A 177 -5.60 15.21 16.22
N ARG A 178 -6.23 15.77 17.26
CA ARG A 178 -5.52 16.40 18.36
C ARG A 178 -4.95 15.31 19.27
N CYS A 179 -3.61 15.23 19.32
CA CYS A 179 -2.93 14.24 20.14
C CYS A 179 -2.74 14.73 21.58
N TYR A 180 -3.07 13.85 22.52
CA TYR A 180 -2.74 13.98 23.94
C TYR A 180 -1.70 12.92 24.31
N HIS A 181 -0.95 13.15 25.39
CA HIS A 181 -0.09 12.10 25.93
C HIS A 181 -0.97 10.98 26.51
N SER A 182 -0.68 9.75 26.13
CA SER A 182 -1.38 8.54 26.55
C SER A 182 -0.36 7.41 26.71
N PRO A 183 -0.48 6.56 27.75
CA PRO A 183 0.36 5.37 27.92
C PRO A 183 0.06 4.26 26.91
N TYR A 184 -1.07 4.34 26.19
CA TYR A 184 -1.52 3.34 25.24
C TYR A 184 -1.60 3.87 23.81
N ARG A 185 -1.40 2.98 22.84
CA ARG A 185 -1.59 3.24 21.40
C ARG A 185 -3.08 3.38 21.09
N SER A 186 -3.45 4.23 20.13
CA SER A 186 -4.79 4.12 19.52
C SER A 186 -4.93 2.79 18.76
N VAL A 187 -6.14 2.45 18.35
CA VAL A 187 -6.40 1.24 17.53
C VAL A 187 -5.93 1.44 16.09
N ASP A 188 -6.08 2.67 15.56
CA ASP A 188 -5.74 3.05 14.19
C ASP A 188 -4.29 3.53 14.00
N GLY A 189 -3.44 3.47 15.03
CA GLY A 189 -2.05 3.94 15.00
C GLY A 189 -1.85 5.46 14.94
N THR A 190 -2.92 6.28 14.94
CA THR A 190 -2.80 7.74 15.04
C THR A 190 -2.14 8.19 16.34
N CYS A 191 -1.61 9.41 16.34
CA CYS A 191 -0.94 10.02 17.50
C CYS A 191 0.25 9.24 18.07
N ASN A 192 0.79 8.26 17.35
CA ASN A 192 2.12 7.74 17.60
C ASN A 192 3.13 8.89 17.45
N ASN A 193 3.16 9.55 16.29
CA ASN A 193 3.91 10.79 16.11
C ASN A 193 3.07 12.03 16.50
N ILE A 194 3.47 12.73 17.56
CA ILE A 194 2.73 13.89 18.09
C ILE A 194 2.75 15.10 17.12
N LYS A 195 3.79 15.24 16.28
CA LYS A 195 3.89 16.35 15.30
C LYS A 195 3.17 16.05 13.99
N HIS A 196 3.08 14.77 13.62
CA HIS A 196 2.44 14.31 12.40
C HIS A 196 1.45 13.18 12.75
N PRO A 197 0.25 13.51 13.27
CA PRO A 197 -0.65 12.54 13.90
C PRO A 197 -1.05 11.32 13.05
N ASN A 198 -1.07 11.46 11.73
CA ASN A 198 -1.46 10.41 10.77
C ASN A 198 -0.26 9.57 10.26
N TRP A 199 0.97 9.84 10.73
CA TRP A 199 2.13 9.07 10.32
C TRP A 199 2.10 7.66 10.92
N GLY A 200 2.00 6.67 10.05
CA GLY A 200 1.90 5.25 10.39
C GLY A 200 0.49 4.78 10.76
N SER A 201 -0.52 5.64 10.63
CA SER A 201 -1.91 5.24 10.89
C SER A 201 -2.43 4.27 9.83
N ALA A 202 -3.46 3.51 10.20
CA ALA A 202 -4.34 2.82 9.28
C ALA A 202 -4.92 3.78 8.23
N ASN A 203 -5.32 3.22 7.09
CA ASN A 203 -5.89 3.94 5.95
C ASN A 203 -5.03 5.13 5.45
N SER A 204 -3.70 5.00 5.54
CA SER A 204 -2.73 5.99 5.04
C SER A 204 -2.01 5.51 3.78
N ALA A 205 -1.27 6.40 3.11
CA ALA A 205 -0.48 6.01 1.94
C ALA A 205 0.76 5.19 2.36
N PHE A 206 1.18 4.25 1.52
CA PHE A 206 2.53 3.70 1.61
C PHE A 206 3.59 4.81 1.41
N ASN A 207 4.76 4.61 2.00
CA ASN A 207 5.92 5.47 1.84
C ASN A 207 6.71 5.10 0.57
N ARG A 208 7.55 6.02 0.09
CA ARG A 208 8.42 5.84 -1.08
C ARG A 208 9.86 6.20 -0.72
N ARG A 209 10.83 5.47 -1.27
CA ARG A 209 12.26 5.90 -1.30
C ARG A 209 12.70 6.36 -2.69
N ILE A 210 12.09 5.79 -3.72
CA ILE A 210 12.25 6.16 -5.13
C ILE A 210 10.87 6.61 -5.62
N SER A 211 10.80 7.67 -6.43
CA SER A 211 9.53 8.09 -7.03
C SER A 211 8.96 6.97 -7.91
N PRO A 212 7.63 6.78 -7.95
CA PRO A 212 7.02 5.69 -8.72
C PRO A 212 7.37 5.74 -10.22
N ARG A 213 7.33 4.56 -10.85
CA ARG A 213 7.52 4.33 -12.28
C ARG A 213 6.22 3.88 -12.92
N TYR A 214 5.46 4.85 -13.41
CA TYR A 214 4.27 4.66 -14.22
C TYR A 214 4.53 5.07 -15.68
N SER A 215 3.89 4.41 -16.63
CA SER A 215 4.13 4.60 -18.08
C SER A 215 3.61 5.95 -18.61
N ASP A 216 2.55 6.48 -18.00
CA ASP A 216 2.04 7.84 -18.18
C ASP A 216 2.64 8.83 -17.15
N GLY A 217 3.62 8.40 -16.36
CA GLY A 217 4.17 9.16 -15.24
C GLY A 217 3.20 9.37 -14.06
N MET A 218 1.98 8.82 -14.07
CA MET A 218 0.94 9.12 -13.09
C MET A 218 0.30 7.86 -12.48
N ASN A 219 -0.21 6.94 -13.29
CA ASN A 219 -1.05 5.84 -12.82
C ASN A 219 -0.97 4.55 -13.65
N LEU A 220 -0.65 4.61 -14.94
CA LEU A 220 -0.69 3.44 -15.81
C LEU A 220 0.50 2.51 -15.52
N PRO A 221 0.29 1.18 -15.39
CA PRO A 221 1.36 0.25 -15.05
C PRO A 221 2.62 0.41 -15.91
N ARG A 222 3.78 0.13 -15.31
CA ARG A 222 5.10 0.26 -15.95
C ARG A 222 5.18 -0.51 -17.27
N VAL A 223 5.79 0.11 -18.28
CA VAL A 223 6.16 -0.50 -19.58
C VAL A 223 7.69 -0.62 -19.68
N SER A 224 8.18 -1.27 -20.73
CA SER A 224 9.62 -1.35 -21.06
C SER A 224 10.22 0.05 -21.26
N ILE A 225 11.52 0.22 -21.02
CA ILE A 225 12.18 1.53 -21.21
C ILE A 225 12.16 2.02 -22.66
N ASP A 226 11.92 1.14 -23.63
CA ASP A 226 11.73 1.46 -25.05
C ASP A 226 10.25 1.65 -25.46
N GLY A 227 9.33 1.70 -24.49
CA GLY A 227 7.90 1.91 -24.70
C GLY A 227 7.10 0.65 -25.05
N HIS A 228 7.74 -0.50 -25.27
CA HIS A 228 7.02 -1.77 -25.51
C HIS A 228 6.46 -2.40 -24.22
N SER A 229 5.58 -3.39 -24.36
CA SER A 229 5.07 -4.15 -23.22
C SER A 229 6.18 -4.91 -22.48
N LEU A 230 6.19 -4.84 -21.15
CA LEU A 230 7.02 -5.73 -20.32
C LEU A 230 6.59 -7.20 -20.49
N PRO A 231 7.49 -8.17 -20.21
CA PRO A 231 7.18 -9.60 -20.32
C PRO A 231 5.93 -9.99 -19.52
N ILE A 232 5.08 -10.85 -20.09
CA ILE A 232 3.85 -11.33 -19.45
C ILE A 232 4.21 -11.99 -18.11
N PRO A 233 3.65 -11.56 -16.96
CA PRO A 233 4.05 -12.07 -15.64
C PRO A 233 3.97 -13.60 -15.53
N ARG A 234 3.00 -14.22 -16.20
CA ARG A 234 2.85 -15.67 -16.25
C ARG A 234 3.94 -16.36 -17.08
N HIS A 235 4.40 -15.75 -18.16
CA HIS A 235 5.57 -16.24 -18.88
C HIS A 235 6.83 -16.18 -17.99
N VAL A 236 7.05 -15.07 -17.28
CA VAL A 236 8.14 -14.95 -16.30
C VAL A 236 8.06 -16.06 -15.24
N SER A 237 6.87 -16.27 -14.67
CA SER A 237 6.62 -17.31 -13.66
C SER A 237 6.94 -18.73 -14.17
N LEU A 238 6.46 -19.09 -15.37
CA LEU A 238 6.74 -20.37 -16.01
C LEU A 238 8.22 -20.58 -16.35
N THR A 239 8.94 -19.52 -16.75
CA THR A 239 10.36 -19.61 -17.08
C THR A 239 11.25 -19.74 -15.84
N LEU A 240 10.87 -19.11 -14.72
CA LEU A 240 11.67 -19.06 -13.50
C LEU A 240 11.39 -20.19 -12.50
N SER A 241 10.12 -20.57 -12.31
CA SER A 241 9.73 -21.48 -11.23
C SER A 241 9.89 -22.94 -11.63
N SER A 242 10.94 -23.60 -11.11
CA SER A 242 10.98 -25.07 -11.08
C SER A 242 10.03 -25.61 -9.99
N PRO A 243 9.44 -26.81 -10.15
CA PRO A 243 8.81 -27.54 -9.04
C PRO A 243 9.85 -28.17 -8.09
N GLU A 244 11.14 -28.02 -8.36
CA GLU A 244 12.24 -28.51 -7.51
C GLU A 244 12.18 -27.87 -6.12
N GLN A 245 12.09 -28.72 -5.09
CA GLN A 245 12.14 -28.31 -3.68
C GLN A 245 13.58 -28.30 -3.19
N LYS A 246 14.00 -27.19 -2.59
CA LYS A 246 15.32 -26.97 -1.97
C LYS A 246 15.13 -26.57 -0.49
N PRO A 247 14.95 -27.54 0.42
CA PRO A 247 14.75 -27.26 1.83
C PRO A 247 15.94 -26.52 2.45
N GLN A 248 15.67 -25.41 3.13
CA GLN A 248 16.64 -24.70 3.95
C GLN A 248 16.76 -25.41 5.30
N TYR A 249 17.67 -26.40 5.39
CA TYR A 249 17.78 -27.27 6.57
C TYR A 249 18.12 -26.55 7.88
N SER A 250 18.56 -25.29 7.85
CA SER A 250 18.78 -24.46 9.03
C SER A 250 17.49 -23.84 9.60
N LEU A 251 16.43 -23.66 8.81
CA LEU A 251 15.21 -22.97 9.21
C LEU A 251 14.02 -23.93 9.28
N SER A 252 13.19 -23.81 10.31
CA SER A 252 11.91 -24.52 10.39
C SER A 252 10.84 -23.83 9.52
N GLN A 253 9.79 -24.56 9.13
CA GLN A 253 8.66 -23.98 8.40
C GLN A 253 7.97 -22.84 9.18
N MET A 254 8.11 -22.77 10.51
CA MET A 254 7.52 -21.73 11.37
C MET A 254 8.00 -20.29 11.04
N VAL A 255 9.15 -20.14 10.37
CA VAL A 255 9.61 -18.84 9.84
C VAL A 255 8.57 -18.23 8.90
N THR A 256 7.88 -19.05 8.12
CA THR A 256 6.91 -18.64 7.10
C THR A 256 5.64 -18.01 7.69
N PRO A 257 4.83 -18.70 8.53
CA PRO A 257 3.63 -18.11 9.12
C PRO A 257 3.94 -17.00 10.13
N PHE A 258 5.10 -17.02 10.82
CA PHE A 258 5.47 -15.89 11.69
C PHE A 258 5.82 -14.65 10.86
N GLY A 259 6.67 -14.77 9.84
CA GLY A 259 6.98 -13.64 8.95
C GLY A 259 5.75 -13.09 8.23
N GLN A 260 4.84 -13.99 7.82
CA GLN A 260 3.55 -13.60 7.25
C GLN A 260 2.63 -12.90 8.29
N PHE A 261 2.59 -13.36 9.54
CA PHE A 261 1.84 -12.70 10.61
C PHE A 261 2.33 -11.27 10.85
N ILE A 262 3.65 -11.05 10.92
CA ILE A 262 4.25 -9.71 11.00
C ILE A 262 3.93 -8.88 9.74
N SER A 263 3.92 -9.50 8.55
CA SER A 263 3.48 -8.80 7.33
C SER A 263 2.02 -8.39 7.36
N HIS A 264 1.15 -9.17 8.00
CA HIS A 264 -0.27 -8.84 8.14
C HIS A 264 -0.49 -7.72 9.16
N ASP A 265 0.31 -7.69 10.23
CA ASP A 265 0.27 -6.67 11.30
C ASP A 265 0.57 -5.26 10.81
N ILE A 266 1.48 -5.13 9.83
CA ILE A 266 2.00 -3.83 9.37
C ILE A 266 1.50 -3.39 7.98
N ALA A 267 0.93 -4.30 7.19
CA ALA A 267 0.53 -4.01 5.81
C ALA A 267 -0.72 -4.77 5.36
N ALA A 268 -1.71 -4.04 4.84
CA ALA A 268 -2.89 -4.57 4.15
C ALA A 268 -3.17 -3.70 2.92
N THR A 269 -3.20 -4.31 1.73
CA THR A 269 -3.51 -3.60 0.48
C THR A 269 -4.82 -4.11 -0.13
N PRO A 270 -5.93 -3.38 0.03
CA PRO A 270 -7.23 -3.72 -0.56
C PRO A 270 -7.25 -3.54 -2.08
N SER A 271 -8.29 -4.10 -2.71
CA SER A 271 -8.67 -3.82 -4.09
C SER A 271 -9.56 -2.57 -4.22
N GLU A 272 -9.57 -1.91 -5.39
CA GLU A 272 -10.48 -0.77 -5.68
C GLU A 272 -11.99 -1.10 -5.55
N THR A 273 -12.32 -2.40 -5.50
CA THR A 273 -13.71 -2.90 -5.42
C THR A 273 -14.11 -3.36 -4.02
N GLU A 274 -13.18 -3.44 -3.05
CA GLU A 274 -13.39 -4.10 -1.75
C GLU A 274 -14.56 -3.50 -0.94
N ASP A 275 -14.64 -2.16 -0.88
CA ASP A 275 -15.68 -1.42 -0.12
C ASP A 275 -16.83 -0.89 -0.99
N ASN A 276 -16.93 -1.34 -2.24
CA ASN A 276 -17.95 -0.84 -3.16
C ASN A 276 -18.89 -1.96 -3.58
N PRO A 277 -20.05 -2.13 -2.90
CA PRO A 277 -21.05 -3.13 -3.25
C PRO A 277 -21.55 -3.06 -4.71
N ARG A 278 -21.40 -1.91 -5.39
CA ARG A 278 -21.75 -1.77 -6.82
C ARG A 278 -20.70 -2.36 -7.76
N LEU A 279 -19.50 -2.66 -7.25
CA LEU A 279 -18.40 -3.30 -7.97
C LEU A 279 -18.11 -4.72 -7.42
N GLU A 280 -18.97 -5.24 -6.55
CA GLU A 280 -18.88 -6.62 -6.08
C GLU A 280 -19.10 -7.57 -7.27
N GLY A 281 -18.14 -8.48 -7.51
CA GLY A 281 -18.21 -9.45 -8.60
C GLY A 281 -17.55 -9.06 -9.92
N VAL A 282 -16.92 -7.87 -10.04
CA VAL A 282 -16.13 -7.48 -11.23
C VAL A 282 -15.09 -8.56 -11.57
N ASN A 283 -15.08 -9.02 -12.82
CA ASN A 283 -14.16 -10.03 -13.30
C ASN A 283 -13.39 -9.51 -14.51
N CYS A 284 -12.14 -9.13 -14.30
CA CYS A 284 -11.28 -8.49 -15.29
C CYS A 284 -10.90 -9.36 -16.49
N CYS A 285 -11.20 -10.66 -16.47
CA CYS A 285 -11.08 -11.52 -17.64
C CYS A 285 -12.27 -11.39 -18.61
N HIS A 286 -13.40 -10.84 -18.15
CA HIS A 286 -14.58 -10.53 -18.98
C HIS A 286 -14.74 -9.00 -19.12
N ASP A 287 -14.61 -8.27 -18.01
CA ASP A 287 -14.78 -6.82 -17.88
C ASP A 287 -13.49 -6.04 -18.17
N TYR A 288 -12.69 -6.48 -19.15
CA TYR A 288 -11.34 -5.95 -19.43
C TYR A 288 -11.28 -4.44 -19.71
N ARG A 289 -12.42 -3.81 -20.03
CA ARG A 289 -12.55 -2.35 -20.25
C ARG A 289 -12.70 -1.54 -18.96
N HIS A 290 -12.88 -2.17 -17.80
CA HIS A 290 -13.02 -1.46 -16.54
C HIS A 290 -11.69 -0.83 -16.12
N SER A 291 -11.68 0.44 -15.72
CA SER A 291 -10.44 1.20 -15.42
C SER A 291 -9.60 0.68 -14.25
N TYR A 292 -10.14 -0.27 -13.48
CA TYR A 292 -9.47 -0.92 -12.35
C TYR A 292 -9.05 -2.36 -12.66
N CYS A 293 -9.13 -2.79 -13.92
CA CYS A 293 -8.73 -4.12 -14.34
C CYS A 293 -7.30 -4.15 -14.88
N ILE A 294 -6.52 -5.12 -14.40
CA ILE A 294 -5.14 -5.38 -14.81
C ILE A 294 -4.93 -6.90 -14.97
N PRO A 295 -5.74 -7.56 -15.82
CA PRO A 295 -5.79 -9.02 -15.93
C PRO A 295 -4.42 -9.62 -16.28
N LEU A 296 -4.21 -10.84 -15.81
CA LEU A 296 -3.01 -11.64 -16.07
C LEU A 296 -3.29 -12.59 -17.23
N SER A 297 -2.77 -12.27 -18.42
CA SER A 297 -2.86 -13.18 -19.57
C SER A 297 -2.10 -14.49 -19.31
N VAL A 298 -2.71 -15.62 -19.64
CA VAL A 298 -2.05 -16.93 -19.65
C VAL A 298 -1.51 -17.17 -21.06
N PRO A 299 -0.20 -17.45 -21.23
CA PRO A 299 0.39 -17.67 -22.55
C PRO A 299 -0.04 -19.00 -23.16
N GLU A 300 -0.01 -19.09 -24.49
CA GLU A 300 -0.17 -20.35 -25.19
C GLU A 300 0.97 -21.32 -24.82
N GLY A 301 0.63 -22.59 -24.57
CA GLY A 301 1.55 -23.62 -24.10
C GLY A 301 1.58 -23.82 -22.57
N ASP A 302 0.87 -23.00 -21.78
CA ASP A 302 0.73 -23.23 -20.34
C ASP A 302 -0.30 -24.34 -20.03
N PHE A 303 0.15 -25.59 -20.14
CA PHE A 303 -0.67 -26.78 -19.89
C PHE A 303 -1.40 -26.75 -18.53
N ASN A 304 -0.83 -26.13 -17.49
CA ASN A 304 -1.44 -26.09 -16.15
C ASN A 304 -2.78 -25.35 -16.11
N PHE A 305 -2.94 -24.31 -16.94
CA PHE A 305 -4.15 -23.50 -17.04
C PHE A 305 -4.95 -23.81 -18.31
N GLN A 306 -4.31 -24.25 -19.40
CA GLN A 306 -4.99 -24.69 -20.61
C GLN A 306 -5.90 -25.90 -20.35
N PHE A 307 -5.46 -26.94 -19.62
CA PHE A 307 -6.32 -28.08 -19.26
C PHE A 307 -7.52 -27.69 -18.37
N LYS A 308 -7.49 -26.51 -17.75
CA LYS A 308 -8.59 -25.97 -16.93
C LYS A 308 -9.52 -25.05 -17.73
N ASN A 309 -9.29 -24.86 -19.04
CA ASN A 309 -9.89 -23.81 -19.87
C ASN A 309 -9.77 -22.43 -19.21
N VAL A 310 -8.52 -21.98 -19.01
CA VAL A 310 -8.17 -20.67 -18.43
C VAL A 310 -7.14 -19.98 -19.32
N SER A 311 -7.54 -18.87 -19.95
CA SER A 311 -6.68 -17.98 -20.76
C SER A 311 -6.33 -16.66 -20.05
N CYS A 312 -6.94 -16.40 -18.90
CA CYS A 312 -6.74 -15.20 -18.09
C CYS A 312 -6.95 -15.50 -16.61
N LEU A 313 -6.13 -14.90 -15.74
CA LEU A 313 -6.30 -14.89 -14.29
C LEU A 313 -6.80 -13.50 -13.86
N ASN A 314 -7.89 -13.48 -13.10
CA ASN A 314 -8.54 -12.23 -12.66
C ASN A 314 -7.62 -11.44 -11.72
N MET A 315 -7.42 -10.15 -12.00
CA MET A 315 -6.67 -9.25 -11.12
C MET A 315 -7.19 -7.82 -11.22
N ILE A 316 -7.54 -7.28 -10.05
CA ILE A 316 -8.03 -5.91 -9.84
C ILE A 316 -6.89 -5.07 -9.25
N ARG A 317 -6.81 -3.80 -9.66
CA ARG A 317 -5.86 -2.81 -9.15
C ARG A 317 -6.03 -2.58 -7.64
N SER A 318 -4.93 -2.34 -6.96
CA SER A 318 -4.93 -2.00 -5.54
C SER A 318 -5.48 -0.60 -5.32
N LYS A 319 -6.31 -0.42 -4.28
CA LYS A 319 -7.02 0.83 -3.97
C LYS A 319 -6.06 2.01 -3.86
N SER A 320 -6.37 3.12 -4.54
CA SER A 320 -5.59 4.35 -4.36
C SER A 320 -5.83 4.99 -3.00
N SER A 321 -4.78 5.54 -2.38
CA SER A 321 -4.90 6.31 -1.14
C SER A 321 -5.52 7.69 -1.39
N LYS A 322 -6.24 8.21 -0.39
CA LYS A 322 -6.65 9.62 -0.39
C LYS A 322 -5.41 10.54 -0.24
N PRO A 323 -5.46 11.80 -0.72
CA PRO A 323 -4.40 12.79 -0.50
C PRO A 323 -4.04 12.97 0.98
N GLU A 324 -2.77 12.78 1.35
CA GLU A 324 -2.28 13.15 2.70
C GLU A 324 -2.32 14.67 2.85
N ASN A 325 -2.88 15.19 3.96
CA ASN A 325 -2.94 16.62 4.27
C ASN A 325 -3.53 17.52 3.15
N CYS A 326 -4.46 17.00 2.34
CA CYS A 326 -4.99 17.64 1.12
C CYS A 326 -3.96 17.93 0.02
N GLN A 327 -2.73 17.42 0.11
CA GLN A 327 -1.73 17.57 -0.95
C GLN A 327 -2.01 16.52 -2.03
N ILE A 328 -2.52 16.99 -3.16
CA ILE A 328 -2.79 16.15 -4.33
C ILE A 328 -1.46 15.57 -4.81
N SER A 329 -1.31 14.26 -4.73
CA SER A 329 -0.17 13.56 -5.34
C SER A 329 -0.35 13.52 -6.86
N VAL A 330 0.69 13.93 -7.59
CA VAL A 330 0.77 13.79 -9.06
C VAL A 330 0.76 12.32 -9.49
N HIS A 331 1.18 11.41 -8.59
CA HIS A 331 1.22 9.98 -8.83
C HIS A 331 0.16 9.22 -8.01
N ARG A 332 -0.32 8.11 -8.54
CA ARG A 332 -1.18 7.15 -7.85
C ARG A 332 -0.40 6.46 -6.73
N GLU A 333 -0.69 6.83 -5.49
CA GLU A 333 -0.24 6.08 -4.32
C GLU A 333 -1.29 5.07 -3.85
N GLN A 334 -0.83 3.98 -3.23
CA GLN A 334 -1.70 2.89 -2.76
C GLN A 334 -1.97 3.01 -1.26
N LEU A 335 -3.17 2.58 -0.88
CA LEU A 335 -3.62 2.57 0.51
C LEU A 335 -2.99 1.40 1.29
N ASN A 336 -2.47 1.69 2.48
CA ASN A 336 -2.29 0.71 3.54
C ASN A 336 -3.48 0.79 4.50
N GLU A 337 -4.28 -0.27 4.61
CA GLU A 337 -5.39 -0.33 5.56
C GLU A 337 -4.95 -0.72 6.98
N ALA A 338 -3.79 -1.36 7.13
CA ALA A 338 -3.21 -1.69 8.42
C ALA A 338 -2.51 -0.48 9.05
N THR A 339 -2.37 -0.48 10.37
CA THR A 339 -1.34 0.33 11.05
C THR A 339 0.03 -0.01 10.47
N SER A 340 0.97 0.93 10.49
CA SER A 340 2.35 0.66 10.03
C SER A 340 3.27 0.17 11.13
N PHE A 341 2.81 0.05 12.38
CA PHE A 341 3.63 -0.35 13.52
C PHE A 341 3.47 -1.84 13.78
N ILE A 342 4.48 -2.47 14.38
CA ILE A 342 4.30 -3.80 14.99
C ILE A 342 3.56 -3.56 16.31
N ASP A 343 2.24 -3.49 16.24
CA ASP A 343 1.33 -3.15 17.35
C ASP A 343 0.17 -4.14 17.52
N GLY A 344 0.29 -5.33 16.92
CA GLY A 344 -0.67 -6.41 17.11
C GLY A 344 -2.02 -6.11 16.48
N SER A 345 -2.14 -5.15 15.54
CA SER A 345 -3.36 -4.91 14.76
C SER A 345 -3.87 -6.18 14.05
N ALA A 346 -2.99 -7.16 13.75
CA ALA A 346 -3.37 -8.50 13.29
C ALA A 346 -4.26 -9.26 14.30
N ILE A 347 -4.12 -8.96 15.59
CA ILE A 347 -4.94 -9.48 16.70
C ILE A 347 -6.09 -8.51 16.98
N TYR A 348 -5.78 -7.23 17.17
CA TYR A 348 -6.65 -6.21 17.78
C TYR A 348 -7.55 -5.44 16.79
N GLY A 349 -7.19 -5.45 15.51
CA GLY A 349 -7.79 -4.63 14.46
C GLY A 349 -7.04 -3.31 14.26
N SER A 350 -7.31 -2.68 13.11
CA SER A 350 -6.84 -1.33 12.77
C SER A 350 -7.95 -0.25 12.86
N ALA A 351 -9.10 -0.62 13.43
CA ALA A 351 -10.27 0.24 13.63
C ALA A 351 -11.07 -0.20 14.88
N GLU A 352 -11.68 0.76 15.58
CA GLU A 352 -12.38 0.54 16.86
C GLU A 352 -13.56 -0.43 16.74
N ASP A 353 -14.27 -0.43 15.62
CA ASP A 353 -15.41 -1.33 15.37
C ASP A 353 -14.97 -2.80 15.24
N ILE A 354 -13.79 -3.06 14.70
CA ILE A 354 -13.17 -4.39 14.67
C ILE A 354 -12.70 -4.79 16.08
N GLU A 355 -12.04 -3.90 16.81
CA GLU A 355 -11.60 -4.16 18.19
C GLU A 355 -12.80 -4.51 19.09
N HIS A 356 -13.90 -3.76 18.99
CA HIS A 356 -15.15 -4.03 19.70
C HIS A 356 -15.79 -5.37 19.30
N GLN A 357 -15.68 -5.77 18.03
CA GLN A 357 -16.20 -7.07 17.57
C GLN A 357 -15.44 -8.25 18.16
N ILE A 358 -14.14 -8.15 18.39
CA ILE A 358 -13.31 -9.23 18.98
C ILE A 358 -13.26 -9.19 20.52
N ARG A 359 -13.40 -8.03 21.18
CA ARG A 359 -13.37 -7.90 22.64
C ARG A 359 -14.60 -8.53 23.29
N SER A 360 -14.42 -9.13 24.47
CA SER A 360 -15.55 -9.64 25.28
C SER A 360 -16.16 -8.59 26.21
N PHE A 361 -15.44 -7.48 26.46
CA PHE A 361 -15.76 -6.46 27.47
C PHE A 361 -15.96 -7.03 28.88
N LYS A 362 -15.24 -8.10 29.19
CA LYS A 362 -15.18 -8.70 30.52
C LYS A 362 -13.75 -9.16 30.84
N ASP A 363 -13.29 -8.80 32.03
CA ASP A 363 -11.98 -9.19 32.59
C ASP A 363 -10.77 -8.89 31.67
N GLY A 364 -10.92 -7.92 30.76
CA GLY A 364 -9.95 -7.54 29.74
C GLY A 364 -9.82 -8.51 28.57
N LEU A 365 -10.73 -9.50 28.42
CA LEU A 365 -10.53 -10.64 27.53
C LEU A 365 -11.00 -10.41 26.08
N LEU A 366 -10.33 -11.08 25.14
CA LEU A 366 -10.83 -11.32 23.79
C LEU A 366 -11.81 -12.50 23.76
N LYS A 367 -12.82 -12.42 22.90
CA LYS A 367 -13.77 -13.52 22.63
C LYS A 367 -13.02 -14.75 22.11
N ILE A 368 -13.62 -15.93 22.32
CA ILE A 368 -13.15 -17.22 21.80
C ILE A 368 -14.33 -18.02 21.25
N SER A 369 -14.06 -18.94 20.34
CA SER A 369 -14.96 -20.06 20.02
C SER A 369 -14.44 -21.36 20.63
N SER A 370 -15.31 -22.37 20.74
CA SER A 370 -14.92 -23.72 21.16
C SER A 370 -15.33 -24.73 20.10
N LEU A 371 -14.36 -25.38 19.45
CA LEU A 371 -14.58 -26.43 18.46
C LEU A 371 -13.95 -27.72 18.99
N HIS A 372 -14.75 -28.79 19.13
CA HIS A 372 -14.30 -30.09 19.63
C HIS A 372 -13.49 -30.03 20.95
N LYS A 373 -13.89 -29.14 21.88
CA LYS A 373 -13.23 -28.82 23.16
C LYS A 373 -11.90 -28.05 23.07
N HIS A 374 -11.44 -27.70 21.87
CA HIS A 374 -10.30 -26.81 21.66
C HIS A 374 -10.78 -25.35 21.50
N GLN A 375 -10.04 -24.40 22.08
CA GLN A 375 -10.34 -22.97 21.99
C GLN A 375 -9.72 -22.36 20.73
N TYR A 376 -10.52 -21.68 19.92
CA TYR A 376 -10.08 -20.99 18.71
C TYR A 376 -10.52 -19.53 18.73
N LEU A 377 -10.08 -18.78 17.71
CA LEU A 377 -10.61 -17.46 17.37
C LEU A 377 -12.16 -17.46 17.33
N PRO A 378 -12.83 -16.32 17.58
CA PRO A 378 -14.27 -16.17 17.37
C PRO A 378 -14.70 -16.57 15.95
N LEU A 379 -15.97 -16.91 15.75
CA LEU A 379 -16.50 -17.23 14.41
C LEU A 379 -17.09 -15.98 13.75
N SER A 380 -16.81 -15.80 12.46
CA SER A 380 -17.38 -14.73 11.64
C SER A 380 -18.70 -15.16 11.01
N ASN A 381 -19.73 -14.33 11.19
CA ASN A 381 -21.02 -14.46 10.49
C ASN A 381 -21.04 -13.75 9.13
N LEU A 382 -20.05 -12.89 8.87
CA LEU A 382 -20.05 -11.95 7.74
C LEU A 382 -19.26 -12.45 6.53
N SER A 383 -18.09 -13.07 6.73
CA SER A 383 -17.23 -13.46 5.60
C SER A 383 -17.80 -14.62 4.77
N SER A 384 -17.85 -14.43 3.45
CA SER A 384 -18.28 -15.42 2.45
C SER A 384 -17.12 -16.18 1.80
N ARG A 385 -15.86 -15.86 2.14
CA ARG A 385 -14.66 -16.43 1.49
C ARG A 385 -14.34 -17.86 1.91
N CYS A 386 -14.70 -18.26 3.14
CA CYS A 386 -14.46 -19.61 3.62
C CYS A 386 -15.58 -20.58 3.21
N GLY A 387 -15.30 -21.88 3.37
CA GLY A 387 -16.13 -23.00 2.96
C GLY A 387 -17.58 -23.05 3.47
N ASN A 388 -18.27 -24.11 3.07
CA ASN A 388 -19.72 -24.18 2.95
C ASN A 388 -20.51 -23.87 4.24
N ARG A 389 -21.07 -22.64 4.34
CA ARG A 389 -22.00 -22.23 5.41
C ARG A 389 -23.18 -23.19 5.62
N ARG A 390 -23.62 -23.95 4.62
CA ARG A 390 -24.71 -24.95 4.76
C ARG A 390 -24.33 -26.14 5.64
N LYS A 391 -23.02 -26.38 5.87
CA LYS A 391 -22.50 -27.34 6.86
C LYS A 391 -22.34 -26.74 8.27
N GLY A 392 -22.62 -25.45 8.47
CA GLY A 392 -22.30 -24.76 9.74
C GLY A 392 -20.81 -24.46 9.93
N ILE A 393 -20.03 -24.46 8.85
CA ILE A 393 -18.62 -24.06 8.85
C ILE A 393 -18.53 -22.54 8.66
N HIS A 394 -17.77 -21.87 9.51
CA HIS A 394 -17.57 -20.43 9.49
C HIS A 394 -16.08 -20.08 9.34
N CYS A 395 -15.78 -18.91 8.76
CA CYS A 395 -14.46 -18.31 8.95
C CYS A 395 -14.24 -18.00 10.43
N PHE A 396 -12.99 -18.03 10.86
CA PHE A 396 -12.56 -17.35 12.08
C PHE A 396 -12.58 -15.82 11.91
N LEU A 397 -12.67 -15.09 13.02
CA LEU A 397 -12.61 -13.64 13.12
C LEU A 397 -11.39 -13.25 13.96
N ALA A 398 -10.60 -12.30 13.47
CA ALA A 398 -9.47 -11.68 14.15
C ALA A 398 -9.40 -10.19 13.74
N GLY A 399 -8.44 -9.45 14.30
CA GLY A 399 -8.15 -8.07 13.88
C GLY A 399 -7.84 -7.93 12.39
N ASP A 400 -7.16 -8.92 11.81
CA ASP A 400 -6.91 -9.00 10.36
C ASP A 400 -7.82 -10.02 9.64
N GLY A 401 -8.40 -9.58 8.52
CA GLY A 401 -9.32 -10.37 7.69
C GLY A 401 -8.66 -11.50 6.89
N ARG A 402 -7.33 -11.58 6.84
CA ARG A 402 -6.57 -12.65 6.16
C ARG A 402 -6.15 -13.77 7.11
N SER A 403 -6.56 -13.71 8.38
CA SER A 403 -6.38 -14.74 9.43
C SER A 403 -6.82 -16.16 9.04
N ASN A 404 -7.65 -16.32 8.01
CA ASN A 404 -8.10 -17.63 7.49
C ASN A 404 -7.34 -18.08 6.24
N GLN A 405 -6.34 -17.33 5.75
CA GLN A 405 -5.77 -17.57 4.42
C GLN A 405 -5.14 -18.97 4.31
N ASN A 406 -4.42 -19.44 5.33
CA ASN A 406 -3.86 -20.78 5.40
C ASN A 406 -3.81 -21.27 6.87
N PRO A 407 -3.71 -22.59 7.13
CA PRO A 407 -3.75 -23.15 8.48
C PRO A 407 -2.67 -22.61 9.43
N GLY A 408 -1.45 -22.36 8.94
CA GLY A 408 -0.35 -21.84 9.76
C GLY A 408 -0.63 -20.44 10.30
N ILE A 409 -1.24 -19.57 9.47
CA ILE A 409 -1.72 -18.26 9.90
C ILE A 409 -2.88 -18.36 10.89
N THR A 410 -3.86 -19.24 10.66
CA THR A 410 -4.93 -19.51 11.63
C THR A 410 -4.37 -19.92 12.99
N CYS A 411 -3.33 -20.76 13.02
CA CYS A 411 -2.62 -21.14 14.23
C CYS A 411 -1.96 -19.93 14.92
N MET A 412 -1.20 -19.10 14.19
CA MET A 412 -0.53 -17.93 14.76
C MET A 412 -1.52 -16.93 15.38
N HIS A 413 -2.60 -16.56 14.68
CA HIS A 413 -3.64 -15.69 15.27
C HIS A 413 -4.30 -16.33 16.50
N THR A 414 -4.55 -17.64 16.47
CA THR A 414 -5.14 -18.35 17.62
C THR A 414 -4.19 -18.35 18.83
N ILE A 415 -2.90 -18.60 18.62
CA ILE A 415 -1.87 -18.58 19.68
C ILE A 415 -1.78 -17.20 20.32
N TRP A 416 -1.67 -16.14 19.52
CA TRP A 416 -1.58 -14.78 20.04
C TRP A 416 -2.86 -14.28 20.74
N LEU A 417 -4.04 -14.74 20.31
CA LEU A 417 -5.28 -14.49 21.05
C LEU A 417 -5.32 -15.24 22.38
N ARG A 418 -4.83 -16.50 22.42
CA ARG A 418 -4.70 -17.26 23.68
C ARG A 418 -3.75 -16.54 24.63
N GLU A 419 -2.62 -16.04 24.14
CA GLU A 419 -1.60 -15.32 24.93
C GLU A 419 -2.19 -14.09 25.61
N HIS A 420 -2.87 -13.23 24.85
CA HIS A 420 -3.64 -12.11 25.42
C HIS A 420 -4.58 -12.57 26.54
N ASN A 421 -5.33 -13.65 26.31
CA ASN A 421 -6.26 -14.21 27.29
C ASN A 421 -5.58 -14.95 28.47
N VAL A 422 -4.28 -15.23 28.43
CA VAL A 422 -3.47 -15.74 29.55
C VAL A 422 -2.97 -14.56 30.39
N VAL A 423 -2.42 -13.54 29.75
CA VAL A 423 -1.92 -12.31 30.39
C VAL A 423 -3.06 -11.56 31.06
N ALA A 424 -4.19 -11.31 30.39
CA ALA A 424 -5.34 -10.61 30.95
C ALA A 424 -5.90 -11.28 32.22
N LYS A 425 -6.07 -12.61 32.20
CA LYS A 425 -6.51 -13.37 33.40
C LYS A 425 -5.52 -13.25 34.55
N THR A 426 -4.23 -13.18 34.25
CA THR A 426 -3.18 -13.05 35.27
C THR A 426 -3.14 -11.64 35.84
N LEU A 427 -3.21 -10.60 35.00
CA LEU A 427 -3.30 -9.21 35.41
C LEU A 427 -4.57 -8.91 36.22
N SER A 428 -5.72 -9.43 35.81
CA SER A 428 -6.99 -9.32 36.55
C SER A 428 -6.90 -9.92 37.96
N ARG A 429 -6.20 -11.06 38.12
CA ARG A 429 -5.94 -11.68 39.44
C ARG A 429 -4.92 -10.91 40.27
N LEU A 430 -3.87 -10.37 39.66
CA LEU A 430 -2.85 -9.56 40.34
C LEU A 430 -3.40 -8.20 40.77
N ASN A 431 -4.29 -7.62 39.98
CA ASN A 431 -4.87 -6.30 40.17
C ASN A 431 -6.42 -6.35 40.19
N PRO A 432 -7.07 -6.90 41.24
CA PRO A 432 -8.54 -7.01 41.30
C PRO A 432 -9.29 -5.67 41.31
N HIS A 433 -8.57 -4.55 41.43
CA HIS A 433 -9.09 -3.17 41.35
C HIS A 433 -9.02 -2.57 39.93
N TRP A 434 -8.48 -3.29 38.93
CA TRP A 434 -8.48 -2.83 37.54
C TRP A 434 -9.80 -3.19 36.84
N GLU A 435 -10.35 -2.21 36.11
CA GLU A 435 -11.52 -2.40 35.24
C GLU A 435 -11.13 -3.06 33.91
N ASP A 436 -12.11 -3.56 33.15
CA ASP A 436 -11.93 -4.25 31.87
C ASP A 436 -10.95 -3.52 30.93
N GLU A 437 -11.14 -2.21 30.74
CA GLU A 437 -10.33 -1.38 29.85
C GLU A 437 -8.86 -1.31 30.30
N THR A 438 -8.60 -1.19 31.61
CA THR A 438 -7.24 -1.16 32.15
C THR A 438 -6.55 -2.51 31.97
N VAL A 439 -7.26 -3.62 32.24
CA VAL A 439 -6.72 -4.97 32.01
C VAL A 439 -6.46 -5.17 30.51
N PHE A 440 -7.40 -4.80 29.64
CA PHE A 440 -7.27 -4.93 28.19
C PHE A 440 -6.06 -4.15 27.63
N GLN A 441 -5.91 -2.86 27.98
CA GLN A 441 -4.83 -2.04 27.42
C GLN A 441 -3.45 -2.41 27.95
N GLU A 442 -3.29 -2.74 29.24
CA GLU A 442 -2.00 -3.25 29.75
C GLU A 442 -1.68 -4.64 29.16
N THR A 443 -2.67 -5.52 28.99
CA THR A 443 -2.49 -6.80 28.28
C THR A 443 -2.05 -6.58 26.84
N ARG A 444 -2.76 -5.75 26.08
CA ARG A 444 -2.43 -5.38 24.70
C ARG A 444 -1.00 -4.85 24.61
N LYS A 445 -0.63 -3.93 25.51
CA LYS A 445 0.71 -3.33 25.59
C LYS A 445 1.80 -4.39 25.84
N ILE A 446 1.58 -5.37 26.72
CA ILE A 446 2.52 -6.48 26.97
C ILE A 446 2.67 -7.36 25.73
N VAL A 447 1.57 -7.88 25.17
CA VAL A 447 1.60 -8.78 24.01
C VAL A 447 2.27 -8.12 22.80
N ILE A 448 2.06 -6.81 22.60
CA ILE A 448 2.78 -6.04 21.58
C ILE A 448 4.30 -6.06 21.83
N ALA A 449 4.73 -5.87 23.08
CA ALA A 449 6.14 -5.91 23.43
C ALA A 449 6.76 -7.31 23.22
N GLU A 450 6.01 -8.38 23.43
CA GLU A 450 6.44 -9.76 23.15
C GLU A 450 6.62 -10.02 21.65
N ILE A 451 5.66 -9.59 20.83
CA ILE A 451 5.75 -9.67 19.36
C ILE A 451 6.94 -8.84 18.85
N GLN A 452 7.10 -7.61 19.34
CA GLN A 452 8.26 -6.76 19.02
C GLN A 452 9.58 -7.40 19.47
N HIS A 453 9.64 -8.00 20.66
CA HIS A 453 10.83 -8.65 21.17
C HIS A 453 11.21 -9.86 20.31
N ILE A 454 10.32 -10.85 20.14
CA ILE A 454 10.58 -12.05 19.31
C ILE A 454 10.96 -11.69 17.88
N THR A 455 10.30 -10.68 17.29
CA THR A 455 10.61 -10.25 15.90
C THR A 455 12.07 -9.80 15.76
N TYR A 456 12.60 -9.01 16.69
CA TYR A 456 13.97 -8.48 16.60
C TYR A 456 15.02 -9.39 17.26
N ASN A 457 14.62 -10.23 18.22
CA ASN A 457 15.50 -11.13 18.97
C ASN A 457 15.71 -12.48 18.28
N GLU A 458 14.67 -13.04 17.65
CA GLU A 458 14.69 -14.39 17.08
C GLU A 458 14.51 -14.39 15.55
N TYR A 459 13.53 -13.65 15.02
CA TYR A 459 13.21 -13.70 13.58
C TYR A 459 14.21 -12.93 12.71
N LEU A 460 14.40 -11.62 12.95
CA LEU A 460 15.31 -10.80 12.14
C LEU A 460 16.77 -11.29 12.10
N PRO A 461 17.34 -11.90 13.17
CA PRO A 461 18.69 -12.48 13.11
C PRO A 461 18.87 -13.66 12.16
N LEU A 462 17.79 -14.31 11.75
CA LEU A 462 17.79 -15.39 10.75
C LEU A 462 17.57 -14.88 9.33
N ILE A 463 16.85 -13.75 9.19
CA ILE A 463 16.60 -13.11 7.90
C ILE A 463 17.77 -12.24 7.45
N LEU A 464 18.32 -11.44 8.37
CA LEU A 464 19.35 -10.43 8.12
C LEU A 464 20.64 -10.73 8.89
N ASP A 465 21.76 -10.62 8.20
CA ASP A 465 23.08 -10.82 8.80
C ASP A 465 23.39 -9.77 9.89
N LEU A 466 24.37 -10.08 10.74
CA LEU A 466 24.75 -9.22 11.86
C LEU A 466 25.27 -7.84 11.40
N THR A 467 25.96 -7.78 10.26
CA THR A 467 26.50 -6.53 9.68
C THR A 467 25.39 -5.62 9.23
N THR A 468 24.40 -6.13 8.48
CA THR A 468 23.24 -5.36 8.04
C THR A 468 22.43 -4.86 9.24
N ARG A 469 22.17 -5.72 10.24
CA ARG A 469 21.44 -5.31 11.45
C ARG A 469 22.17 -4.25 12.28
N LYS A 470 23.50 -4.35 12.38
CA LYS A 470 24.35 -3.36 13.05
C LYS A 470 24.39 -2.03 12.29
N LYS A 471 24.51 -2.06 10.95
CA LYS A 471 24.50 -0.88 10.07
C LYS A 471 23.21 -0.06 10.20
N HIS A 472 22.07 -0.71 10.47
CA HIS A 472 20.75 -0.08 10.57
C HIS A 472 20.28 0.16 12.02
N ASP A 473 21.10 -0.12 13.05
CA ASP A 473 20.76 0.05 14.48
C ASP A 473 19.48 -0.71 14.94
N ILE A 474 19.23 -1.86 14.32
CA ILE A 474 18.10 -2.76 14.65
C ILE A 474 18.50 -3.91 15.59
N LEU A 475 19.64 -3.80 16.27
CA LEU A 475 19.98 -4.68 17.39
C LEU A 475 19.25 -4.24 18.67
N LEU A 476 18.82 -5.20 19.49
CA LEU A 476 18.20 -4.93 20.80
C LEU A 476 19.24 -4.55 21.86
N LYS A 477 18.80 -3.90 22.95
CA LYS A 477 19.64 -3.72 24.14
C LYS A 477 19.49 -4.93 25.06
N PRO A 478 20.58 -5.46 25.65
CA PRO A 478 20.48 -6.54 26.64
C PRO A 478 19.90 -6.06 27.98
N THR A 479 20.12 -4.78 28.33
CA THR A 479 19.70 -4.17 29.60
C THR A 479 19.37 -2.68 29.39
N GLY A 480 18.60 -2.10 30.31
CA GLY A 480 18.23 -0.68 30.28
C GLY A 480 17.29 -0.31 29.12
N TYR A 481 17.20 0.99 28.83
CA TYR A 481 16.29 1.56 27.83
C TYR A 481 16.99 1.91 26.51
N SER A 482 16.20 1.99 25.43
CA SER A 482 16.61 2.58 24.16
C SER A 482 16.08 4.01 24.03
N TYR A 483 16.96 4.94 23.66
CA TYR A 483 16.65 6.36 23.46
C TYR A 483 16.74 6.79 21.98
N ASN A 484 16.78 5.84 21.05
CA ASN A 484 16.95 6.07 19.60
C ASN A 484 15.64 6.42 18.85
N TYR A 485 14.67 7.04 19.53
CA TYR A 485 13.42 7.49 18.90
C TYR A 485 13.64 8.77 18.07
N LEU A 486 13.26 8.71 16.79
CA LEU A 486 13.47 9.73 15.77
C LEU A 486 12.11 10.27 15.28
N PRO A 487 11.53 11.31 15.91
CA PRO A 487 10.20 11.84 15.56
C PRO A 487 10.11 12.51 14.18
N HIS A 488 11.21 12.59 13.43
CA HIS A 488 11.26 13.09 12.05
C HIS A 488 11.28 11.96 11.00
N LEU A 489 11.43 10.69 11.43
CA LEU A 489 11.45 9.55 10.53
C LEU A 489 10.01 9.09 10.28
N LYS A 490 9.56 9.08 9.01
CA LYS A 490 8.21 8.61 8.66
C LYS A 490 8.13 7.07 8.85
N PRO A 491 7.21 6.56 9.70
CA PRO A 491 7.04 5.15 10.03
C PRO A 491 6.35 4.34 8.93
N ASN A 492 5.53 5.00 8.09
CA ASN A 492 4.73 4.35 7.04
C ASN A 492 5.56 3.31 6.26
N ILE A 493 4.97 2.14 6.06
CA ILE A 493 5.59 1.05 5.31
C ILE A 493 5.96 1.52 3.91
N MET A 494 7.18 1.22 3.47
CA MET A 494 7.61 1.46 2.09
C MET A 494 6.84 0.56 1.13
N ASN A 495 6.36 1.12 0.03
CA ASN A 495 5.60 0.38 -0.96
C ASN A 495 6.43 -0.77 -1.55
N GLU A 496 7.73 -0.54 -1.72
CA GLU A 496 8.68 -1.52 -2.25
C GLU A 496 9.03 -2.62 -1.23
N PHE A 497 8.85 -2.36 0.07
CA PHE A 497 8.90 -3.40 1.10
C PHE A 497 7.67 -4.30 1.03
N ALA A 498 6.45 -3.73 1.05
CA ALA A 498 5.20 -4.49 1.09
C ALA A 498 4.85 -5.20 -0.24
N SER A 499 5.27 -4.62 -1.36
CA SER A 499 4.92 -5.10 -2.71
C SER A 499 6.00 -5.97 -3.35
N ALA A 500 7.25 -5.90 -2.86
CA ALA A 500 8.35 -6.72 -3.35
C ALA A 500 9.16 -7.38 -2.21
N ALA A 501 10.01 -6.63 -1.49
CA ALA A 501 11.08 -7.23 -0.70
C ALA A 501 10.59 -8.18 0.41
N TYR A 502 9.58 -7.79 1.20
CA TYR A 502 9.06 -8.63 2.28
C TYR A 502 8.20 -9.81 1.78
N ARG A 503 7.85 -9.82 0.48
CA ARG A 503 7.22 -10.97 -0.18
C ARG A 503 8.20 -12.10 -0.52
N MET A 504 9.49 -11.95 -0.21
CA MET A 504 10.45 -13.08 -0.20
C MET A 504 9.92 -14.28 0.60
N GLY A 505 9.07 -14.02 1.60
CA GLY A 505 8.34 -15.03 2.37
C GLY A 505 7.51 -16.00 1.53
N HIS A 506 7.16 -15.67 0.28
CA HIS A 506 6.45 -16.57 -0.64
C HIS A 506 7.35 -17.66 -1.24
N SER A 507 8.68 -17.45 -1.33
CA SER A 507 9.61 -18.45 -1.87
C SER A 507 9.94 -19.52 -0.83
N ILE A 508 10.02 -19.15 0.45
CA ILE A 508 10.29 -20.09 1.58
C ILE A 508 9.10 -21.02 1.93
N VAL A 509 7.99 -20.95 1.20
CA VAL A 509 6.76 -21.73 1.45
C VAL A 509 6.92 -23.17 0.96
N GLN A 510 6.58 -24.12 1.83
CA GLN A 510 6.50 -25.54 1.49
C GLN A 510 5.16 -25.88 0.82
N ASP A 511 5.20 -26.79 -0.17
CA ASP A 511 3.98 -27.24 -0.88
C ASP A 511 3.09 -28.17 -0.04
N ASN A 512 3.62 -28.67 1.09
CA ASN A 512 2.91 -29.50 2.04
C ASN A 512 3.22 -29.03 3.47
N ILE A 513 2.18 -28.89 4.28
CA ILE A 513 2.28 -28.69 5.73
C ILE A 513 2.23 -30.08 6.36
N PRO A 514 3.33 -30.63 6.91
CA PRO A 514 3.30 -31.90 7.62
C PRO A 514 2.47 -31.77 8.90
N LEU A 515 1.90 -32.88 9.34
CA LEU A 515 1.16 -32.98 10.59
C LEU A 515 1.84 -34.01 11.48
N LEU A 516 2.18 -33.57 12.68
CA LEU A 516 2.81 -34.38 13.71
C LEU A 516 1.88 -34.51 14.91
N ARG A 517 2.10 -35.51 15.76
CA ARG A 517 1.48 -35.62 17.09
C ARG A 517 2.45 -36.31 18.01
N ASN A 518 2.95 -35.61 19.02
CA ASN A 518 4.06 -36.06 19.87
C ASN A 518 5.25 -36.52 19.01
N ASP A 519 5.70 -35.70 18.06
CA ASP A 519 6.77 -35.98 17.09
C ASP A 519 6.53 -37.15 16.10
N HIS A 520 5.38 -37.82 16.14
CA HIS A 520 5.02 -38.85 15.16
C HIS A 520 4.24 -38.28 13.97
N TYR A 521 4.67 -38.60 12.75
CA TYR A 521 3.95 -38.22 11.52
C TYR A 521 2.58 -38.89 11.42
N VAL A 522 1.54 -38.06 11.30
CA VAL A 522 0.14 -38.50 11.17
C VAL A 522 -0.48 -38.15 9.81
N GLY A 523 0.21 -37.36 8.98
CA GLY A 523 -0.24 -37.00 7.63
C GLY A 523 0.31 -35.65 7.17
N SER A 524 -0.28 -35.10 6.12
CA SER A 524 0.05 -33.75 5.62
C SER A 524 -1.19 -33.06 5.06
N ILE A 525 -1.10 -31.74 4.94
CA ILE A 525 -2.06 -30.89 4.24
C ILE A 525 -1.34 -30.34 2.99
N LYS A 526 -1.86 -30.66 1.81
CA LYS A 526 -1.41 -30.02 0.57
C LYS A 526 -1.75 -28.54 0.59
N LEU A 527 -0.81 -27.70 0.17
CA LEU A 527 -1.01 -26.26 0.17
C LEU A 527 -2.23 -25.84 -0.67
N GLU A 528 -2.42 -26.45 -1.85
CA GLU A 528 -3.55 -26.18 -2.75
C GLU A 528 -4.94 -26.43 -2.15
N ASP A 529 -5.06 -27.34 -1.18
CA ASP A 529 -6.34 -27.71 -0.55
C ASP A 529 -6.54 -26.99 0.82
N SER A 530 -5.57 -26.15 1.22
CA SER A 530 -5.49 -25.50 2.54
C SER A 530 -6.09 -24.09 2.58
N PHE A 531 -6.20 -23.42 1.43
CA PHE A 531 -6.52 -22.00 1.38
C PHE A 531 -7.96 -21.68 1.76
N PHE A 532 -8.17 -20.74 2.68
CA PHE A 532 -9.51 -20.33 3.17
C PHE A 532 -10.40 -21.50 3.64
N ASN A 533 -9.78 -22.59 4.11
CA ASN A 533 -10.44 -23.84 4.44
C ASN A 533 -10.43 -24.13 5.96
N PRO A 534 -11.31 -23.50 6.77
CA PRO A 534 -11.37 -23.75 8.21
C PRO A 534 -11.94 -25.13 8.57
N GLU A 535 -12.59 -25.85 7.64
CA GLU A 535 -13.12 -27.21 7.83
C GLU A 535 -12.06 -28.18 8.39
N LEU A 536 -10.79 -27.94 8.04
CA LEU A 536 -9.60 -28.63 8.55
C LEU A 536 -9.52 -28.64 10.09
N PHE A 537 -9.92 -27.56 10.77
CA PHE A 537 -9.93 -27.44 12.24
C PHE A 537 -11.27 -27.81 12.89
N TYR A 538 -12.33 -27.97 12.10
CA TYR A 538 -13.61 -28.48 12.57
C TYR A 538 -13.58 -30.01 12.62
N GLU A 539 -13.33 -30.67 11.49
CA GLU A 539 -13.61 -32.11 11.36
C GLU A 539 -12.36 -33.00 11.53
N LYS A 540 -11.15 -32.49 11.28
CA LYS A 540 -10.01 -33.35 10.89
C LYS A 540 -8.75 -33.23 11.75
N TYR A 541 -8.34 -32.01 12.10
CA TYR A 541 -7.05 -31.73 12.75
C TYR A 541 -7.21 -30.75 13.92
N ASN A 542 -6.27 -30.75 14.86
CA ASN A 542 -6.17 -29.72 15.89
C ASN A 542 -5.01 -28.75 15.60
N LEU A 543 -4.98 -27.63 16.31
CA LEU A 543 -3.93 -26.61 16.21
C LEU A 543 -2.54 -27.20 16.48
N GLU A 544 -2.43 -28.06 17.49
CA GLU A 544 -1.17 -28.65 17.92
C GLU A 544 -0.50 -29.47 16.80
N MET A 545 -1.26 -30.24 16.00
CA MET A 545 -0.69 -31.02 14.88
C MET A 545 0.01 -30.16 13.83
N VAL A 546 -0.60 -29.02 13.51
CA VAL A 546 -0.08 -28.07 12.51
C VAL A 546 1.16 -27.39 13.06
N VAL A 547 1.12 -26.96 14.33
CA VAL A 547 2.25 -26.31 15.00
C VAL A 547 3.44 -27.26 15.15
N GLU A 548 3.23 -28.49 15.64
CA GLU A 548 4.31 -29.49 15.72
C GLU A 548 4.96 -29.72 14.34
N GLY A 549 4.15 -29.83 13.28
CA GLY A 549 4.62 -29.92 11.90
C GLY A 549 5.51 -28.74 11.49
N LEU A 550 5.00 -27.52 11.67
CA LEU A 550 5.68 -26.27 11.30
C LEU A 550 7.01 -26.07 12.03
N ILE A 551 7.11 -26.46 13.30
CA ILE A 551 8.35 -26.31 14.07
C ILE A 551 9.37 -27.42 13.79
N SER A 552 8.96 -28.54 13.18
CA SER A 552 9.84 -29.72 13.04
C SER A 552 10.40 -29.92 11.63
N ASP A 553 9.64 -29.55 10.60
CA ASP A 553 10.11 -29.61 9.21
C ASP A 553 10.74 -28.28 8.76
N SER A 554 11.47 -28.32 7.64
CA SER A 554 12.29 -27.22 7.12
C SER A 554 11.51 -26.29 6.17
N ALA A 555 11.79 -24.99 6.22
CA ALA A 555 11.34 -24.05 5.19
C ALA A 555 12.01 -24.35 3.82
N GLN A 556 11.55 -23.72 2.74
CA GLN A 556 12.31 -23.64 1.48
C GLN A 556 13.37 -22.52 1.57
N VAL A 557 14.37 -22.52 0.67
CA VAL A 557 15.28 -21.38 0.49
C VAL A 557 14.56 -20.20 -0.18
N VAL A 558 15.08 -18.98 -0.04
CA VAL A 558 14.67 -17.85 -0.91
C VAL A 558 15.40 -18.00 -2.25
N ASP A 559 14.71 -18.43 -3.30
CA ASP A 559 15.25 -18.44 -4.66
C ASP A 559 14.14 -18.19 -5.72
N ARG A 560 14.41 -18.54 -6.98
CA ARG A 560 13.45 -18.43 -8.09
C ARG A 560 12.35 -19.50 -8.11
N ASN A 561 12.44 -20.50 -7.25
CA ASN A 561 11.54 -21.65 -7.20
C ASN A 561 10.43 -21.40 -6.17
N PHE A 562 9.22 -21.84 -6.50
CA PHE A 562 8.03 -21.64 -5.69
C PHE A 562 7.21 -22.92 -5.67
N ALA A 563 6.62 -23.22 -4.52
CA ALA A 563 5.70 -24.34 -4.36
C ALA A 563 4.60 -24.34 -5.45
N PRO A 564 4.32 -25.45 -6.15
CA PRO A 564 3.27 -25.53 -7.17
C PRO A 564 1.88 -25.08 -6.68
N GLY A 565 1.55 -25.29 -5.39
CA GLY A 565 0.35 -24.77 -4.74
C GLY A 565 0.23 -23.24 -4.75
N LEU A 566 1.34 -22.50 -4.92
CA LEU A 566 1.36 -21.05 -5.10
C LEU A 566 1.34 -20.60 -6.56
N THR A 567 1.96 -21.35 -7.47
CA THR A 567 2.12 -20.93 -8.89
C THR A 567 1.12 -21.58 -9.84
N GLN A 568 0.38 -22.61 -9.42
CA GLN A 568 -0.52 -23.37 -10.30
C GLN A 568 -1.94 -23.56 -9.71
N SER A 569 -2.06 -23.52 -8.38
CA SER A 569 -3.31 -23.81 -7.64
C SER A 569 -3.63 -22.80 -6.53
N LEU A 570 -3.07 -21.58 -6.54
CA LEU A 570 -3.31 -20.60 -5.47
C LEU A 570 -4.81 -20.34 -5.32
N PHE A 571 -5.32 -20.42 -4.10
CA PHE A 571 -6.74 -20.21 -3.76
C PHE A 571 -7.73 -21.11 -4.53
N LYS A 572 -7.30 -22.28 -5.02
CA LYS A 572 -8.20 -23.33 -5.58
C LYS A 572 -9.37 -23.70 -4.66
N SER A 573 -9.19 -23.60 -3.35
CA SER A 573 -10.24 -23.81 -2.33
C SER A 573 -11.11 -22.58 -2.00
N ASP A 574 -10.80 -21.38 -2.50
CA ASP A 574 -11.70 -20.21 -2.40
C ASP A 574 -12.88 -20.42 -3.34
N VAL A 575 -14.09 -20.22 -2.83
CA VAL A 575 -15.36 -20.33 -3.58
C VAL A 575 -15.45 -19.40 -4.80
N ARG A 576 -14.54 -18.42 -4.92
CA ARG A 576 -14.41 -17.51 -6.06
C ARG A 576 -13.29 -17.90 -7.05
N HIS A 577 -12.35 -18.76 -6.65
CA HIS A 577 -11.12 -19.06 -7.40
C HIS A 577 -10.87 -20.56 -7.64
N HIS A 578 -11.94 -21.36 -7.76
CA HIS A 578 -11.92 -22.83 -7.95
C HIS A 578 -10.94 -23.40 -9.01
N LYS A 579 -10.47 -22.61 -9.98
CA LYS A 579 -9.48 -23.05 -10.99
C LYS A 579 -8.01 -22.81 -10.59
N GLY A 580 -7.78 -22.10 -9.48
CA GLY A 580 -6.47 -21.64 -9.03
C GLY A 580 -5.98 -20.38 -9.74
N THR A 581 -4.93 -19.75 -9.19
CA THR A 581 -4.18 -18.64 -9.80
C THR A 581 -2.68 -18.79 -9.48
N ASP A 582 -1.87 -17.77 -9.77
CA ASP A 582 -0.41 -17.77 -9.65
C ASP A 582 0.09 -16.56 -8.84
N LEU A 583 0.68 -16.83 -7.66
CA LEU A 583 1.18 -15.83 -6.73
C LEU A 583 2.44 -15.09 -7.23
N LEU A 584 3.30 -15.76 -8.02
CA LEU A 584 4.49 -15.14 -8.61
C LEU A 584 4.08 -14.15 -9.70
N SER A 585 3.12 -14.55 -10.55
CA SER A 585 2.49 -13.64 -11.53
C SER A 585 1.82 -12.43 -10.85
N ILE A 586 1.07 -12.67 -9.76
CA ILE A 586 0.44 -11.59 -8.98
C ILE A 586 1.48 -10.67 -8.36
N ASN A 587 2.59 -11.18 -7.81
CA ASN A 587 3.64 -10.34 -7.24
C ASN A 587 4.27 -9.40 -8.28
N ILE A 588 4.63 -9.93 -9.45
CA ILE A 588 5.19 -9.15 -10.57
C ILE A 588 4.21 -8.06 -11.01
N GLN A 589 2.96 -8.44 -11.30
CA GLN A 589 1.95 -7.51 -11.80
C GLN A 589 1.52 -6.48 -10.74
N ARG A 590 1.54 -6.84 -9.45
CA ARG A 590 1.28 -5.92 -8.34
C ARG A 590 2.40 -4.89 -8.21
N GLY A 591 3.65 -5.29 -8.43
CA GLY A 591 4.77 -4.35 -8.54
C GLY A 591 4.57 -3.33 -9.66
N ARG A 592 4.09 -3.76 -10.83
CA ARG A 592 3.80 -2.86 -11.97
C ARG A 592 2.58 -1.95 -11.70
N ASP A 593 1.54 -2.46 -11.05
CA ASP A 593 0.35 -1.71 -10.59
C ASP A 593 0.70 -0.61 -9.57
N HIS A 594 1.64 -0.90 -8.67
CA HIS A 594 2.14 0.01 -7.64
C HIS A 594 3.23 0.96 -8.15
N GLY A 595 3.59 0.90 -9.43
CA GLY A 595 4.65 1.73 -10.01
C GLY A 595 6.00 1.51 -9.33
N ILE A 596 6.31 0.28 -8.91
CA ILE A 596 7.58 -0.05 -8.27
C ILE A 596 8.72 0.12 -9.31
N ALA A 597 9.77 0.83 -8.92
CA ALA A 597 10.95 1.04 -9.75
C ALA A 597 11.64 -0.28 -10.13
N GLY A 598 12.34 -0.28 -11.27
CA GLY A 598 13.10 -1.44 -11.74
C GLY A 598 14.21 -1.83 -10.76
N TYR A 599 14.67 -3.07 -10.84
CA TYR A 599 15.75 -3.58 -9.98
C TYR A 599 17.02 -2.71 -10.02
N ASN A 600 17.35 -2.17 -11.19
CA ASN A 600 18.58 -1.40 -11.41
C ASN A 600 18.63 -0.08 -10.60
N GLU A 601 17.47 0.56 -10.36
CA GLU A 601 17.39 1.75 -9.51
C GLU A 601 17.57 1.39 -8.03
N TRP A 602 16.99 0.27 -7.60
CA TRP A 602 17.07 -0.21 -6.23
C TRP A 602 18.44 -0.74 -5.83
N ARG A 603 19.10 -1.49 -6.71
CA ARG A 603 20.48 -1.95 -6.48
C ARG A 603 21.41 -0.75 -6.30
N GLN A 604 21.25 0.31 -7.11
CA GLN A 604 22.03 1.55 -6.99
C GLN A 604 21.75 2.26 -5.66
N LEU A 605 20.47 2.42 -5.26
CA LEU A 605 20.10 3.00 -3.96
C LEU A 605 20.70 2.22 -2.79
N CYS A 606 20.77 0.90 -2.90
CA CYS A 606 21.35 0.01 -1.90
C CYS A 606 22.89 -0.08 -1.94
N GLY A 607 23.55 0.66 -2.84
CA GLY A 607 25.01 0.80 -2.91
C GLY A 607 25.73 -0.20 -3.82
N LEU A 608 24.99 -0.94 -4.65
CA LEU A 608 25.54 -1.75 -5.73
C LEU A 608 25.78 -0.88 -6.98
N LYS A 609 26.54 -1.41 -7.95
CA LYS A 609 26.75 -0.71 -9.22
C LYS A 609 25.46 -0.75 -10.05
N TYR A 610 25.21 0.31 -10.82
CA TYR A 610 24.19 0.32 -11.85
C TYR A 610 24.64 -0.61 -12.99
N ALA A 611 23.78 -1.54 -13.43
CA ALA A 611 24.04 -2.37 -14.61
C ALA A 611 23.87 -1.55 -15.88
N LEU A 612 24.76 -1.73 -16.84
CA LEU A 612 24.60 -1.29 -18.22
C LEU A 612 24.15 -2.45 -19.12
N ASN A 613 24.43 -3.69 -18.72
CA ASN A 613 24.07 -4.92 -19.42
C ASN A 613 23.88 -6.09 -18.45
N PHE A 614 23.31 -7.21 -18.90
CA PHE A 614 22.96 -8.34 -18.02
C PHE A 614 24.17 -8.98 -17.32
N ASP A 615 25.37 -8.92 -17.91
CA ASP A 615 26.58 -9.47 -17.28
C ASP A 615 26.98 -8.68 -16.02
N ASP A 616 26.60 -7.40 -15.92
CA ASP A 616 26.80 -6.56 -14.73
C ASP A 616 25.89 -6.93 -13.54
N PHE A 617 25.03 -7.94 -13.69
CA PHE A 617 24.33 -8.59 -12.57
C PHE A 617 25.13 -9.74 -11.94
N ARG A 618 26.21 -10.22 -12.58
CA ARG A 618 27.01 -11.35 -12.07
C ARG A 618 27.87 -11.01 -10.83
N ASP A 619 27.83 -9.78 -10.35
CA ASP A 619 28.40 -9.37 -9.06
C ASP A 619 27.57 -9.86 -7.86
N VAL A 620 26.26 -10.07 -8.03
CA VAL A 620 25.35 -10.52 -6.96
C VAL A 620 24.32 -11.58 -7.38
N ILE A 621 24.14 -11.85 -8.68
CA ILE A 621 23.23 -12.87 -9.22
C ILE A 621 24.07 -13.99 -9.87
N SER A 622 23.69 -15.26 -9.70
CA SER A 622 24.42 -16.38 -10.32
C SER A 622 24.35 -16.33 -11.85
N SER A 623 25.37 -16.82 -12.55
CA SER A 623 25.38 -16.84 -14.03
C SER A 623 24.15 -17.52 -14.63
N GLU A 624 23.70 -18.63 -14.03
CA GLU A 624 22.45 -19.31 -14.39
C GLU A 624 21.24 -18.37 -14.30
N ASN A 625 21.08 -17.66 -13.19
CA ASN A 625 19.99 -16.72 -12.98
C ASN A 625 20.07 -15.53 -13.94
N VAL A 626 21.28 -15.01 -14.24
CA VAL A 626 21.49 -13.98 -15.26
C VAL A 626 21.08 -14.47 -16.66
N ASP A 627 21.38 -15.72 -17.00
CA ASP A 627 21.00 -16.33 -18.28
C ASP A 627 19.49 -16.61 -18.40
N TYR A 628 18.75 -16.62 -17.29
CA TYR A 628 17.28 -16.57 -17.32
C TYR A 628 16.77 -15.14 -17.50
N LEU A 629 17.32 -14.17 -16.78
CA LEU A 629 16.92 -12.76 -16.88
C LEU A 629 17.09 -12.21 -18.30
N SER A 630 18.22 -12.51 -18.96
CA SER A 630 18.52 -12.06 -20.34
C SER A 630 17.66 -12.70 -21.43
N LYS A 631 17.00 -13.84 -21.15
CA LYS A 631 16.01 -14.47 -22.04
C LYS A 631 14.59 -13.92 -21.83
N ILE A 632 14.32 -13.34 -20.66
CA ILE A 632 12.99 -12.86 -20.27
C ILE A 632 12.85 -11.36 -20.56
N TYR A 633 13.81 -10.54 -20.15
CA TYR A 633 13.75 -9.08 -20.24
C TYR A 633 14.62 -8.56 -21.38
N ARG A 634 14.22 -7.43 -21.99
CA ARG A 634 14.96 -6.80 -23.09
C ARG A 634 16.13 -5.97 -22.57
N PHE A 635 15.90 -5.19 -21.50
CA PHE A 635 16.90 -4.37 -20.85
C PHE A 635 17.02 -4.67 -19.35
N VAL A 636 18.17 -4.35 -18.77
CA VAL A 636 18.44 -4.50 -17.33
C VAL A 636 17.53 -3.63 -16.45
N ASP A 637 17.10 -2.48 -16.97
CA ASP A 637 16.18 -1.56 -16.31
C ASP A 637 14.73 -2.07 -16.30
N ASP A 638 14.40 -3.01 -17.20
CA ASP A 638 13.06 -3.60 -17.26
C ASP A 638 12.81 -4.61 -16.14
N VAL A 639 13.87 -5.18 -15.55
CA VAL A 639 13.78 -6.28 -14.59
C VAL A 639 12.99 -5.86 -13.36
N ASP A 640 11.88 -6.55 -13.09
CA ASP A 640 11.01 -6.25 -11.95
C ASP A 640 11.76 -6.51 -10.61
N LEU A 641 11.71 -5.56 -9.68
CA LEU A 641 12.41 -5.64 -8.38
C LEU A 641 12.20 -6.97 -7.65
N TYR A 642 10.98 -7.49 -7.65
CA TYR A 642 10.66 -8.75 -6.99
C TYR A 642 11.43 -9.93 -7.60
N VAL A 643 11.56 -9.97 -8.92
CA VAL A 643 12.17 -11.08 -9.67
C VAL A 643 13.67 -11.14 -9.41
N ALA A 644 14.38 -10.03 -9.59
CA ALA A 644 15.81 -10.00 -9.35
C ALA A 644 16.16 -10.21 -7.86
N GLY A 645 15.38 -9.63 -6.93
CA GLY A 645 15.68 -9.70 -5.50
C GLY A 645 15.57 -11.10 -4.88
N VAL A 646 14.74 -12.00 -5.42
CA VAL A 646 14.76 -13.44 -5.05
C VAL A 646 15.81 -14.24 -5.84
N MET A 647 16.44 -13.67 -6.86
CA MET A 647 17.49 -14.31 -7.68
C MET A 647 18.92 -13.92 -7.28
N GLU A 648 19.07 -12.92 -6.40
CA GLU A 648 20.34 -12.56 -5.76
C GLU A 648 20.88 -13.69 -4.88
N GLN A 649 22.20 -13.89 -4.90
CA GLN A 649 22.91 -14.78 -3.98
C GLN A 649 22.82 -14.25 -2.55
N HIS A 650 22.63 -15.16 -1.59
CA HIS A 650 22.46 -14.78 -0.18
C HIS A 650 23.75 -14.21 0.41
N ILE A 651 23.64 -13.13 1.17
CA ILE A 651 24.76 -12.58 1.93
C ILE A 651 25.17 -13.56 3.06
N VAL A 652 26.46 -13.61 3.36
CA VAL A 652 26.99 -14.51 4.41
C VAL A 652 26.34 -14.20 5.75
N GLY A 653 25.65 -15.18 6.33
CA GLY A 653 24.94 -15.05 7.60
C GLY A 653 23.52 -14.47 7.51
N GLY A 654 22.95 -14.31 6.31
CA GLY A 654 21.53 -14.08 6.07
C GLY A 654 20.96 -15.07 5.05
N VAL A 655 19.67 -14.93 4.72
CA VAL A 655 18.98 -15.76 3.69
C VAL A 655 18.47 -14.94 2.50
N LEU A 656 19.05 -13.75 2.32
CA LEU A 656 18.62 -12.76 1.34
C LEU A 656 19.81 -12.17 0.61
N GLY A 657 19.57 -11.72 -0.62
CA GLY A 657 20.52 -10.89 -1.35
C GLY A 657 20.69 -9.49 -0.74
N PRO A 658 21.74 -8.75 -1.18
CA PRO A 658 22.05 -7.41 -0.69
C PRO A 658 20.91 -6.40 -0.87
N THR A 659 20.14 -6.44 -1.97
CA THR A 659 19.09 -5.45 -2.25
C THR A 659 17.88 -5.66 -1.35
N PHE A 660 17.41 -6.89 -1.19
CA PHE A 660 16.31 -7.20 -0.25
C PHE A 660 16.74 -7.00 1.21
N SER A 661 17.98 -7.35 1.57
CA SER A 661 18.52 -7.09 2.91
C SER A 661 18.52 -5.60 3.24
N CYS A 662 18.93 -4.76 2.28
CA CYS A 662 18.89 -3.30 2.39
C CYS A 662 17.46 -2.76 2.61
N ILE A 663 16.49 -3.15 1.77
CA ILE A 663 15.10 -2.67 1.85
C ILE A 663 14.44 -3.09 3.16
N ILE A 664 14.60 -4.36 3.55
CA ILE A 664 14.01 -4.90 4.77
C ILE A 664 14.65 -4.25 6.00
N ALA A 665 15.97 -4.06 6.03
CA ALA A 665 16.64 -3.43 7.16
C ALA A 665 16.29 -1.94 7.34
N ASP A 666 16.11 -1.17 6.25
CA ASP A 666 15.62 0.22 6.37
C ASP A 666 14.16 0.27 6.86
N GLN A 667 13.31 -0.69 6.47
CA GLN A 667 11.95 -0.75 7.01
C GLN A 667 11.93 -1.09 8.50
N PHE A 668 12.60 -2.17 8.93
CA PHE A 668 12.65 -2.52 10.35
C PHE A 668 13.35 -1.44 11.19
N ARG A 669 14.31 -0.70 10.63
CA ARG A 669 14.85 0.50 11.27
C ARG A 669 13.77 1.55 11.52
N ARG A 670 12.92 1.83 10.54
CA ARG A 670 11.77 2.76 10.71
C ARG A 670 10.83 2.24 11.78
N LEU A 671 10.40 0.98 11.70
CA LEU A 671 9.49 0.35 12.67
C LEU A 671 9.98 0.47 14.10
N LYS A 672 11.29 0.30 14.35
CA LYS A 672 11.90 0.51 15.67
C LYS A 672 12.07 1.99 16.04
N GLN A 673 12.73 2.78 15.19
CA GLN A 673 13.18 4.12 15.55
C GLN A 673 12.11 5.20 15.44
N SER A 674 11.01 4.97 14.71
CA SER A 674 9.91 5.95 14.59
C SER A 674 8.65 5.58 15.38
N ASP A 675 8.70 4.51 16.18
CA ASP A 675 7.63 4.12 17.10
C ASP A 675 7.82 4.77 18.49
N ARG A 676 6.94 5.71 18.85
CA ARG A 676 6.92 6.37 20.17
C ARG A 676 6.73 5.37 21.31
N PHE A 677 6.12 4.23 21.03
CA PHE A 677 5.77 3.17 21.98
C PHE A 677 6.65 1.91 21.82
N TRP A 678 7.81 2.01 21.14
CA TRP A 678 8.79 0.91 21.07
C TRP A 678 9.09 0.35 22.46
N TYR A 679 9.03 -0.97 22.66
CA TYR A 679 8.98 -1.56 24.00
C TYR A 679 10.21 -1.27 24.88
N GLU A 680 11.41 -1.05 24.31
CA GLU A 680 12.60 -0.67 25.09
C GLU A 680 12.65 0.82 25.46
N ARG A 681 11.73 1.66 24.98
CA ARG A 681 11.73 3.10 25.23
C ARG A 681 11.05 3.43 26.56
N PHE A 682 11.57 4.45 27.23
CA PHE A 682 10.93 5.07 28.40
C PHE A 682 10.88 6.59 28.25
N SER A 683 9.75 7.21 28.56
CA SER A 683 9.57 8.66 28.64
C SER A 683 8.42 9.00 29.59
N GLU A 684 8.76 9.42 30.81
CA GLU A 684 7.80 9.86 31.83
C GLU A 684 6.94 11.03 31.33
N LYS A 685 7.55 12.02 30.64
CA LYS A 685 6.85 13.17 30.06
C LYS A 685 5.75 12.77 29.08
N GLU A 686 5.98 11.74 28.27
CA GLU A 686 5.01 11.22 27.29
C GLU A 686 4.15 10.08 27.85
N MET A 687 4.38 9.69 29.11
CA MET A 687 3.74 8.58 29.82
C MET A 687 3.93 7.20 29.18
N VAL A 688 5.04 6.96 28.46
CA VAL A 688 5.27 5.69 27.75
C VAL A 688 6.46 4.90 28.28
N GLY A 689 6.36 3.58 28.11
CA GLY A 689 7.39 2.61 28.43
C GLY A 689 6.94 1.56 29.46
N PHE A 690 7.92 0.75 29.84
CA PHE A 690 7.85 -0.24 30.92
C PHE A 690 8.87 0.12 32.01
N SER A 691 8.70 -0.39 33.23
CA SER A 691 9.75 -0.32 34.25
C SER A 691 10.96 -1.20 33.89
N PRO A 692 12.12 -1.04 34.55
CA PRO A 692 13.29 -1.89 34.28
C PRO A 692 12.99 -3.38 34.56
N GLU A 693 12.19 -3.68 35.58
CA GLU A 693 11.79 -5.03 35.98
C GLU A 693 10.83 -5.63 34.95
N GLN A 694 9.82 -4.87 34.52
CA GLN A 694 8.90 -5.27 33.45
C GLN A 694 9.64 -5.58 32.15
N LEU A 695 10.57 -4.71 31.76
CA LEU A 695 11.37 -4.88 30.55
C LEU A 695 12.33 -6.08 30.64
N GLN A 696 12.80 -6.43 31.85
CA GLN A 696 13.62 -7.62 32.08
C GLN A 696 12.83 -8.92 31.91
N GLU A 697 11.53 -8.92 32.19
CA GLU A 697 10.63 -10.06 31.96
C GLU A 697 10.27 -10.21 30.48
N ILE A 698 9.96 -9.11 29.78
CA ILE A 698 9.74 -9.11 28.32
C ILE A 698 10.97 -9.68 27.58
N ARG A 699 12.19 -9.34 28.02
CA ARG A 699 13.45 -9.86 27.46
C ARG A 699 13.71 -11.36 27.65
N LYS A 700 12.87 -12.06 28.41
CA LYS A 700 12.91 -13.54 28.50
C LYS A 700 12.01 -14.21 27.48
N VAL A 701 11.01 -13.49 26.94
CA VAL A 701 9.95 -14.10 26.14
C VAL A 701 10.52 -14.65 24.85
N THR A 702 10.26 -15.93 24.61
CA THR A 702 10.66 -16.64 23.39
C THR A 702 9.44 -17.19 22.68
N LEU A 703 9.51 -17.43 21.36
CA LEU A 703 8.41 -18.12 20.68
C LEU A 703 8.19 -19.53 21.25
N ALA A 704 9.25 -20.19 21.76
CA ALA A 704 9.12 -21.46 22.46
C ALA A 704 8.24 -21.35 23.71
N GLY A 705 8.45 -20.33 24.54
CA GLY A 705 7.62 -20.05 25.72
C GLY A 705 6.16 -19.77 25.35
N ILE A 706 5.93 -18.90 24.35
CA ILE A 706 4.57 -18.61 23.85
C ILE A 706 3.86 -19.87 23.35
N LEU A 707 4.55 -20.79 22.65
CA LEU A 707 3.97 -22.07 22.25
C LEU A 707 3.66 -22.98 23.44
N CYS A 708 4.56 -23.05 24.43
CA CYS A 708 4.38 -23.83 25.65
C CYS A 708 3.22 -23.35 26.53
N GLU A 709 3.02 -22.04 26.67
CA GLU A 709 1.93 -21.46 27.46
C GLU A 709 0.56 -21.57 26.78
N ASN A 710 0.53 -21.59 25.44
CA ASN A 710 -0.72 -21.45 24.66
C ASN A 710 -1.11 -22.70 23.85
N THR A 711 -0.40 -23.82 23.97
CA THR A 711 -0.71 -25.09 23.30
C THR A 711 -0.57 -26.27 24.26
N HIS A 712 -0.98 -27.46 23.82
CA HIS A 712 -0.78 -28.71 24.59
C HIS A 712 0.53 -29.44 24.22
N ILE A 713 1.45 -28.78 23.52
CA ILE A 713 2.74 -29.36 23.12
C ILE A 713 3.67 -29.39 24.34
N SER A 714 4.20 -30.56 24.67
CA SER A 714 5.05 -30.77 25.85
C SER A 714 6.55 -30.63 25.57
N LEU A 715 6.97 -30.79 24.31
CA LEU A 715 8.36 -30.76 23.85
C LEU A 715 8.52 -29.75 22.70
N VAL A 716 9.32 -28.71 22.92
CA VAL A 716 9.60 -27.64 21.93
C VAL A 716 11.10 -27.36 21.90
N GLN A 717 11.68 -27.07 20.73
CA GLN A 717 13.07 -26.64 20.66
C GLN A 717 13.20 -25.15 21.01
N PRO A 718 14.21 -24.72 21.80
CA PRO A 718 14.34 -23.33 22.25
C PRO A 718 14.35 -22.29 21.11
N LEU A 719 15.04 -22.59 20.00
CA LEU A 719 15.04 -21.74 18.81
C LEU A 719 13.99 -22.26 17.82
N VAL A 720 12.73 -21.85 17.99
CA VAL A 720 11.59 -22.39 17.22
C VAL A 720 11.76 -22.25 15.71
N PHE A 721 12.31 -21.11 15.26
CA PHE A 721 12.57 -20.81 13.84
C PHE A 721 13.74 -21.61 13.24
N VAL A 722 14.53 -22.29 14.06
CA VAL A 722 15.63 -23.16 13.62
C VAL A 722 15.12 -24.60 13.68
N LYS A 723 15.46 -25.41 12.68
CA LYS A 723 15.03 -26.82 12.66
C LYS A 723 15.60 -27.59 13.88
N PRO A 724 14.87 -28.54 14.48
CA PRO A 724 15.42 -29.42 15.50
C PRO A 724 16.68 -30.16 15.01
N GLY A 725 17.72 -30.17 15.84
CA GLY A 725 19.02 -30.78 15.53
C GLY A 725 19.94 -30.81 16.74
N PRO A 726 21.20 -31.26 16.61
CA PRO A 726 22.11 -31.47 17.74
C PRO A 726 22.29 -30.26 18.67
N ASN A 727 22.28 -29.04 18.11
CA ASN A 727 22.44 -27.78 18.83
C ASN A 727 21.10 -27.09 19.18
N ASN A 728 19.96 -27.70 18.84
CA ASN A 728 18.61 -27.17 19.04
C ASN A 728 17.63 -28.33 19.25
N LEU A 729 17.94 -29.21 20.20
CA LEU A 729 17.10 -30.35 20.54
C LEU A 729 15.81 -29.88 21.22
N LYS A 730 14.69 -30.55 20.98
CA LYS A 730 13.45 -30.32 21.73
C LYS A 730 13.66 -30.58 23.22
N LYS A 731 13.09 -29.71 24.06
CA LYS A 731 13.16 -29.75 25.52
C LYS A 731 11.75 -29.72 26.10
N PRO A 732 11.54 -30.26 27.31
CA PRO A 732 10.31 -30.01 28.07
C PRO A 732 10.06 -28.51 28.21
N CYS A 733 8.79 -28.10 28.16
CA CYS A 733 8.41 -26.71 28.35
C CYS A 733 8.88 -26.09 29.70
N SER A 734 9.11 -26.91 30.72
CA SER A 734 9.69 -26.52 32.01
C SER A 734 11.23 -26.42 32.02
N SER A 735 11.88 -26.47 30.86
CA SER A 735 13.34 -26.36 30.75
C SER A 735 13.82 -24.94 30.99
N GLU A 736 14.93 -24.77 31.71
CA GLU A 736 15.63 -23.48 31.87
C GLU A 736 16.00 -22.78 30.55
N HIS A 737 16.04 -23.53 29.43
CA HIS A 737 16.29 -23.00 28.08
C HIS A 737 15.04 -22.39 27.43
N ILE A 738 13.86 -22.53 28.05
CA ILE A 738 12.58 -21.94 27.67
C ILE A 738 12.08 -21.15 28.89
N PRO A 739 12.64 -19.97 29.16
CA PRO A 739 12.35 -19.23 30.39
C PRO A 739 10.92 -18.68 30.39
N GLU A 740 10.19 -18.95 31.48
CA GLU A 740 8.86 -18.39 31.73
C GLU A 740 8.93 -16.89 32.06
N LYS A 741 7.94 -16.12 31.59
CA LYS A 741 7.76 -14.70 31.94
C LYS A 741 7.04 -14.53 33.27
N ASN A 742 7.51 -13.60 34.10
CA ASN A 742 6.86 -13.28 35.38
C ASN A 742 6.07 -11.97 35.29
N LEU A 743 4.76 -12.01 35.54
CA LEU A 743 3.89 -10.82 35.52
C LEU A 743 3.81 -10.06 36.86
N LEU A 744 4.50 -10.51 37.92
CA LEU A 744 4.57 -9.80 39.21
C LEU A 744 5.03 -8.32 39.12
N PRO A 745 5.92 -7.89 38.19
CA PRO A 745 6.26 -6.48 38.00
C PRO A 745 5.09 -5.58 37.54
N TRP A 746 3.95 -6.15 37.14
CA TRP A 746 2.71 -5.40 36.84
C TRP A 746 1.75 -5.33 38.03
N LEU A 747 2.14 -5.79 39.22
CA LEU A 747 1.35 -5.63 40.45
C LEU A 747 1.27 -4.15 40.86
N HIS A 748 0.12 -3.53 40.59
CA HIS A 748 -0.17 -2.15 40.95
C HIS A 748 -0.52 -2.05 42.44
N ARG A 749 0.50 -1.78 43.26
CA ARG A 749 0.32 -1.56 44.70
C ARG A 749 -0.40 -0.24 44.95
N VAL A 750 -1.72 -0.31 45.18
CA VAL A 750 -2.50 0.82 45.70
C VAL A 750 -1.97 1.20 47.09
N VAL A 751 -1.12 2.23 47.15
CA VAL A 751 -0.73 2.85 48.42
C VAL A 751 -1.97 3.51 48.99
N ASN A 752 -2.62 2.79 49.91
CA ASN A 752 -3.93 3.16 50.43
C ASN A 752 -3.76 4.36 51.39
N PHE A 753 -3.71 5.56 50.81
CA PHE A 753 -3.31 6.80 51.48
C PHE A 753 -4.19 7.11 52.72
N LYS A 754 -5.44 6.65 52.72
CA LYS A 754 -6.33 6.68 53.91
C LYS A 754 -5.74 5.89 55.09
N ARG A 755 -5.20 4.68 54.87
CA ARG A 755 -4.49 3.94 55.93
C ARG A 755 -3.19 4.63 56.33
N PHE A 756 -2.43 5.19 55.38
CA PHE A 756 -1.18 5.88 55.71
C PHE A 756 -1.42 7.11 56.59
N ILE A 757 -2.42 7.93 56.27
CA ILE A 757 -2.87 9.06 57.11
C ILE A 757 -3.42 8.56 58.46
N GLN A 758 -4.18 7.47 58.49
CA GLN A 758 -4.72 6.91 59.74
C GLN A 758 -3.59 6.42 60.67
N PHE A 759 -2.56 5.76 60.15
CA PHE A 759 -1.36 5.41 60.92
C PHE A 759 -0.53 6.64 61.33
N TYR A 760 -0.45 7.68 60.48
CA TYR A 760 0.26 8.92 60.81
C TYR A 760 -0.44 9.69 61.96
N TYR A 761 -1.78 9.79 61.93
CA TYR A 761 -2.56 10.39 63.01
C TYR A 761 -2.56 9.56 64.30
N ILE A 762 -2.53 8.23 64.22
CA ILE A 762 -2.35 7.37 65.41
C ILE A 762 -0.93 7.52 65.97
N GLY A 763 0.09 7.61 65.12
CA GLY A 763 1.49 7.83 65.54
C GLY A 763 1.77 9.21 66.13
N MET A 764 1.02 10.24 65.74
CA MET A 764 1.12 11.58 66.34
C MET A 764 0.35 11.74 67.66
N ASN A 765 -0.60 10.86 67.98
CA ASN A 765 -1.27 10.82 69.30
C ASN A 765 -0.58 9.89 70.31
N LEU A 766 0.59 9.34 69.96
CA LEU A 766 1.42 8.46 70.81
C LEU A 766 2.84 9.01 70.98
N ARG A 767 3.00 10.35 70.96
CA ARG A 767 4.23 11.08 71.27
C ARG A 767 3.96 12.21 72.25
#